data_AF-A0A954IMW0-F1
#
_entry.id   AF-A0A954IMW0-F1
#
_cell.length_a   1.000
_cell.length_b   1.000
_cell.length_c   1.000
_cell.angle_alpha   90.00
_cell.angle_beta   90.00
_cell.angle_gamma   90.00
#
_symmetry.space_group_name_H-M   'P 1'
#
loop_
_entity.id
_entity.type
_entity.pdbx_description
1 polymer ?
#
loop_
_entity_poly.entity_id
_entity_poly.type
_entity_poly.pdbx_seq_one_letter_code
_entity_poly.pdbx_strand_id
1 'polypeptide(L)'
;ADNSDAAADHESGEEAESYGNTPPDDGAGEDPVPDALVGLFAQQGALESLNQSNDATRPVPRVLLDGADSVGAWAAFSRVYLNIGSYYERWIQIHQPVTGFTPQKPFRIEDCEDHSVYWNATDLRVGPLRDYFLKITPPMSLLRTPDGDQRVRTEPAKEIAAKKGIPEETVRATTVDLNKLKTGRRVFAENCIVCHSSIQPESSEFLYSTEGGEESERHQHHTKWEGLIKRRLHERQQWAADGEFWEHSPGQWLSDPAYEQWAKDIVENPLFWKLNYLSTDYRIAVTDVQTNSARAMATNGMTGHMWEDFSSESYRNMPSVPPMEFFNPYAGENGEWQQYSPRHKTAPGIPEGGGGPGFYRVPSLVSIWTSAPLLHNNSLGEFNNDPSVDGRLLAFDDAIRKLLWPEKRLESSSYNDATPERLKRDNGLIWRTTQESSLTVAGRYVPNTVRLVPWLSGLTAKYPALRRIQPLWLPGVVLLFASFVLFSRSGVGGQRRWGILLLLGAAAIAVLYLLSHWYSIWRCLQFCEMQIPWWIPVIGIAFAGLLLVVPLSRTIRAIAGAGLLTVSVLGLLACTGVLAVILLWFRQIYPWWLPVATLAIAGLLLLVPRSDRFHRAVGYVALGLSILFTTTTYFLAGKTGTFAIGPIPKGTPVNLLANFNSEADRGEIIRTLTTVADGLSEIQSRHLSEADAQNVMKQKIAPALMSVNKSPDFIMDRGHDFAWFSQMTDEDKEALIELLKTM
;
A
#
# COMPACT_ATOMS: atom_id res chain seq x y z
N ALA A 1 35.27 32.54 -9.13
CA ALA A 1 36.18 31.53 -8.55
C ALA A 1 35.31 30.43 -7.94
N ASP A 2 34.39 29.83 -8.70
CA ASP A 2 34.53 28.94 -9.87
C ASP A 2 34.54 27.49 -9.35
N ASN A 3 33.72 26.54 -9.83
CA ASN A 3 32.91 26.49 -11.05
C ASN A 3 31.76 25.49 -10.87
N SER A 4 30.62 25.84 -11.46
CA SER A 4 29.61 24.92 -11.99
C SER A 4 30.15 24.20 -13.24
N ASP A 5 29.41 23.18 -13.69
CA ASP A 5 29.50 22.52 -15.00
C ASP A 5 30.52 21.39 -15.19
N ALA A 6 30.00 20.16 -15.26
CA ALA A 6 30.53 19.07 -16.07
C ALA A 6 29.38 18.10 -16.40
N ALA A 7 28.52 18.53 -17.32
CA ALA A 7 27.76 17.67 -18.20
C ALA A 7 28.51 17.56 -19.54
N ALA A 8 28.23 16.48 -20.29
CA ALA A 8 28.77 16.09 -21.61
C ALA A 8 30.13 15.36 -21.55
N ASP A 9 30.45 14.36 -22.36
CA ASP A 9 29.78 13.48 -23.33
C ASP A 9 30.84 12.42 -23.75
N HIS A 10 30.46 11.47 -24.62
CA HIS A 10 31.24 10.44 -25.34
C HIS A 10 31.14 9.00 -24.79
N GLU A 11 30.94 7.97 -25.60
CA GLU A 11 30.43 7.78 -26.96
C GLU A 11 30.36 6.24 -27.10
N SER A 12 29.24 5.69 -27.54
CA SER A 12 29.22 4.36 -28.17
C SER A 12 28.16 4.39 -29.26
N GLY A 13 28.60 4.77 -30.46
CA GLY A 13 27.84 4.58 -31.68
C GLY A 13 27.89 3.11 -32.10
N GLU A 14 26.73 2.55 -32.44
CA GLU A 14 26.49 1.87 -33.72
C GLU A 14 24.97 1.60 -33.87
N GLU A 15 24.42 2.19 -34.92
CA GLU A 15 23.19 1.86 -35.66
C GLU A 15 21.86 1.71 -34.91
N ALA A 16 21.21 2.86 -34.65
CA ALA A 16 19.76 2.92 -34.55
C ALA A 16 19.16 3.06 -35.96
N GLU A 17 18.71 1.96 -36.55
CA GLU A 17 17.85 2.00 -37.73
C GLU A 17 16.57 2.77 -37.40
N SER A 18 16.30 3.80 -38.20
CA SER A 18 15.07 4.59 -38.09
C SER A 18 13.87 3.72 -38.47
N TYR A 19 13.09 3.29 -37.49
CA TYR A 19 11.72 2.84 -37.76
C TYR A 19 10.91 4.05 -38.22
N GLY A 20 10.72 4.13 -39.54
CA GLY A 20 9.90 5.14 -40.20
C GLY A 20 8.48 5.09 -39.65
N ASN A 21 8.04 6.23 -39.10
CA ASN A 21 6.64 6.52 -38.85
C ASN A 21 5.91 6.70 -40.19
N THR A 22 5.51 5.59 -40.78
CA THR A 22 4.36 5.51 -41.70
C THR A 22 3.55 4.30 -41.25
N PRO A 23 2.28 4.46 -40.85
CA PRO A 23 1.46 3.32 -40.47
C PRO A 23 1.32 2.39 -41.67
N PRO A 24 1.42 1.06 -41.49
CA PRO A 24 0.82 0.14 -42.45
C PRO A 24 -0.67 0.44 -42.49
N ASP A 25 -1.17 0.81 -43.66
CA ASP A 25 -2.59 0.90 -43.95
C ASP A 25 -3.09 -0.52 -44.25
N ASP A 26 -3.17 -1.35 -43.21
CA ASP A 26 -3.97 -2.57 -43.18
C ASP A 26 -4.69 -2.67 -41.84
N GLY A 27 -6.01 -2.78 -41.90
CA GLY A 27 -6.91 -2.76 -40.74
C GLY A 27 -6.81 -4.02 -39.85
N ALA A 28 -5.63 -4.30 -39.30
CA ALA A 28 -5.35 -5.41 -38.39
C ALA A 28 -4.71 -4.88 -37.10
N GLY A 29 -5.44 -4.01 -36.38
CA GLY A 29 -5.07 -3.54 -35.04
C GLY A 29 -5.62 -4.42 -33.91
N GLU A 30 -6.23 -5.56 -34.25
CA GLU A 30 -6.65 -6.58 -33.30
C GLU A 30 -5.85 -7.83 -33.63
N ASP A 31 -4.94 -8.26 -32.74
CA ASP A 31 -4.41 -9.63 -32.79
C ASP A 31 -5.62 -10.55 -32.58
N PRO A 32 -6.17 -11.21 -33.63
CA PRO A 32 -7.38 -11.97 -33.48
C PRO A 32 -7.07 -13.13 -32.53
N VAL A 33 -7.97 -13.38 -31.57
CA VAL A 33 -7.92 -14.63 -30.81
C VAL A 33 -7.98 -15.77 -31.84
N PRO A 34 -6.98 -16.67 -31.91
CA PRO A 34 -6.94 -17.70 -32.95
C PRO A 34 -8.26 -18.47 -32.99
N ASP A 35 -8.82 -18.66 -34.18
CA ASP A 35 -10.12 -19.33 -34.35
C ASP A 35 -10.15 -20.73 -33.73
N ALA A 36 -8.99 -21.40 -33.63
CA ALA A 36 -8.85 -22.68 -32.94
C ALA A 36 -9.14 -22.58 -31.43
N LEU A 37 -8.79 -21.46 -30.79
CA LEU A 37 -8.98 -21.19 -29.37
C LEU A 37 -10.39 -20.68 -29.08
N VAL A 38 -10.92 -19.79 -29.92
CA VAL A 38 -12.34 -19.40 -29.91
C VAL A 38 -13.21 -20.62 -30.13
N GLY A 39 -12.84 -21.48 -31.08
CA GLY A 39 -13.51 -22.75 -31.36
C GLY A 39 -13.43 -23.73 -30.19
N LEU A 40 -12.34 -23.75 -29.43
CA LEU A 40 -12.19 -24.60 -28.25
C LEU A 40 -13.04 -24.07 -27.08
N PHE A 41 -13.06 -22.77 -26.83
CA PHE A 41 -13.94 -22.15 -25.83
C PHE A 41 -15.42 -22.24 -26.22
N ALA A 42 -15.75 -22.15 -27.52
CA ALA A 42 -17.09 -22.36 -28.04
C ALA A 42 -17.52 -23.83 -27.94
N GLN A 43 -16.64 -24.78 -28.28
CA GLN A 43 -16.89 -26.22 -28.09
C GLN A 43 -17.11 -26.60 -26.63
N GLN A 44 -16.49 -25.87 -25.70
CA GLN A 44 -16.66 -26.06 -24.26
C GLN A 44 -17.79 -25.21 -23.65
N GLY A 45 -18.52 -24.41 -24.45
CA GLY A 45 -19.58 -23.51 -23.95
C GLY A 45 -19.07 -22.38 -23.04
N ALA A 46 -17.76 -22.16 -22.97
CA ALA A 46 -17.12 -21.17 -22.10
C ALA A 46 -17.19 -19.75 -22.68
N LEU A 47 -17.25 -19.61 -24.01
CA LEU A 47 -17.25 -18.31 -24.69
C LEU A 47 -18.46 -17.45 -24.32
N GLU A 48 -19.64 -18.06 -24.20
CA GLU A 48 -20.88 -17.37 -23.85
C GLU A 48 -20.88 -16.91 -22.37
N SER A 49 -20.31 -17.74 -21.48
CA SER A 49 -20.12 -17.38 -20.06
C SER A 49 -19.08 -16.27 -19.82
N LEU A 50 -18.11 -16.13 -20.74
CA LEU A 50 -17.11 -15.06 -20.73
C LEU A 50 -17.69 -13.74 -21.26
N ASN A 51 -18.57 -13.80 -22.26
CA ASN A 51 -19.31 -12.63 -22.75
C ASN A 51 -20.28 -12.09 -21.71
N GLN A 52 -20.91 -12.97 -20.92
CA GLN A 52 -21.81 -12.61 -19.81
C GLN A 52 -21.08 -12.34 -18.49
N SER A 53 -19.73 -12.35 -18.46
CA SER A 53 -18.96 -12.13 -17.22
C SER A 53 -19.17 -10.76 -16.57
N ASN A 54 -19.89 -9.86 -17.25
CA ASN A 54 -20.21 -8.50 -16.83
C ASN A 54 -21.67 -8.35 -16.32
N ASP A 55 -22.51 -9.39 -16.38
CA ASP A 55 -23.92 -9.33 -15.96
C ASP A 55 -24.11 -9.55 -14.43
N ALA A 56 -25.35 -9.58 -13.93
CA ALA A 56 -25.69 -9.45 -12.49
C ALA A 56 -25.29 -10.66 -11.61
N THR A 57 -25.17 -11.86 -12.17
CA THR A 57 -24.61 -13.05 -11.52
C THR A 57 -23.37 -13.50 -12.29
N ARG A 58 -22.20 -13.29 -11.70
CA ARG A 58 -20.92 -13.46 -12.40
C ARG A 58 -20.25 -14.77 -12.00
N PRO A 59 -19.84 -15.64 -12.94
CA PRO A 59 -18.85 -16.67 -12.63
C PRO A 59 -17.62 -15.96 -12.07
N VAL A 60 -17.16 -16.40 -10.90
CA VAL A 60 -16.12 -15.68 -10.15
C VAL A 60 -14.75 -16.13 -10.64
N PRO A 61 -13.99 -15.26 -11.33
CA PRO A 61 -12.62 -15.59 -11.68
C PRO A 61 -11.73 -15.48 -10.44
N ARG A 62 -10.64 -16.25 -10.44
CA ARG A 62 -9.68 -16.36 -9.33
C ARG A 62 -8.56 -15.35 -9.47
N VAL A 63 -8.90 -14.08 -9.40
CA VAL A 63 -7.91 -13.00 -9.53
C VAL A 63 -7.28 -12.71 -8.17
N LEU A 64 -8.07 -12.79 -7.10
CA LEU A 64 -7.65 -12.47 -5.74
C LEU A 64 -7.70 -13.67 -4.81
N LEU A 65 -6.63 -13.80 -4.05
CA LEU A 65 -6.37 -14.87 -3.08
C LEU A 65 -7.36 -14.97 -1.92
N ASP A 66 -7.96 -13.88 -1.47
CA ASP A 66 -8.92 -13.83 -0.35
C ASP A 66 -10.37 -14.00 -0.85
N GLY A 67 -10.55 -13.94 -2.17
CA GLY A 67 -11.84 -14.01 -2.82
C GLY A 67 -12.70 -12.76 -2.65
N ALA A 68 -12.09 -11.60 -2.38
CA ALA A 68 -12.78 -10.32 -2.41
C ALA A 68 -13.36 -10.01 -3.80
N ASP A 69 -12.71 -10.49 -4.87
CA ASP A 69 -13.07 -10.34 -6.28
C ASP A 69 -14.27 -11.16 -6.75
N SER A 70 -15.08 -11.71 -5.85
CA SER A 70 -16.41 -12.27 -6.19
C SER A 70 -17.41 -11.21 -6.71
N VAL A 71 -16.89 -10.17 -7.38
CA VAL A 71 -17.53 -9.10 -8.14
C VAL A 71 -17.29 -9.28 -9.65
N GLY A 72 -16.68 -10.39 -10.08
CA GLY A 72 -16.48 -10.76 -11.49
C GLY A 72 -15.25 -10.19 -12.17
N ALA A 73 -14.98 -10.67 -13.40
CA ALA A 73 -13.70 -10.49 -14.09
C ALA A 73 -13.32 -9.02 -14.29
N TRP A 74 -14.24 -8.21 -14.82
CA TRP A 74 -13.93 -6.82 -15.13
C TRP A 74 -13.51 -6.05 -13.87
N ALA A 75 -14.27 -6.15 -12.77
CA ALA A 75 -13.96 -5.43 -11.53
C ALA A 75 -12.67 -5.95 -10.87
N ALA A 76 -12.42 -7.24 -10.97
CA ALA A 76 -11.20 -7.86 -10.46
C ALA A 76 -9.94 -7.38 -11.20
N PHE A 77 -9.99 -7.36 -12.54
CA PHE A 77 -8.88 -6.90 -13.38
C PHE A 77 -8.71 -5.38 -13.38
N SER A 78 -9.80 -4.61 -13.33
CA SER A 78 -9.73 -3.14 -13.28
C SER A 78 -9.05 -2.65 -11.99
N ARG A 79 -9.23 -3.36 -10.87
CA ARG A 79 -8.51 -3.10 -9.61
C ARG A 79 -7.00 -3.24 -9.73
N VAL A 80 -6.48 -4.13 -10.59
CA VAL A 80 -5.03 -4.32 -10.77
C VAL A 80 -4.36 -3.01 -11.18
N TYR A 81 -4.98 -2.28 -12.10
CA TYR A 81 -4.49 -1.00 -12.57
C TYR A 81 -4.49 0.09 -11.48
N LEU A 82 -5.51 0.10 -10.61
CA LEU A 82 -5.55 1.02 -9.46
C LEU A 82 -4.46 0.69 -8.44
N ASN A 83 -4.22 -0.60 -8.18
CA ASN A 83 -3.16 -1.06 -7.27
C ASN A 83 -1.76 -0.63 -7.74
N ILE A 84 -1.53 -0.57 -9.04
CA ILE A 84 -0.25 -0.11 -9.63
C ILE A 84 -0.23 1.41 -9.89
N GLY A 85 -1.22 2.17 -9.40
CA GLY A 85 -1.18 3.63 -9.34
C GLY A 85 -2.03 4.38 -10.36
N SER A 86 -2.92 3.70 -11.10
CA SER A 86 -3.90 4.40 -11.94
C SER A 86 -4.78 5.29 -11.05
N TYR A 87 -4.91 6.58 -11.41
CA TYR A 87 -5.63 7.59 -10.64
C TYR A 87 -5.07 7.86 -9.22
N TYR A 88 -3.74 8.01 -9.13
CA TYR A 88 -3.03 8.31 -7.88
C TYR A 88 -3.54 9.58 -7.17
N GLU A 89 -4.12 10.54 -7.90
CA GLU A 89 -4.67 11.79 -7.36
C GLU A 89 -5.80 11.55 -6.38
N ARG A 90 -6.63 10.53 -6.63
CA ARG A 90 -7.67 10.09 -5.69
C ARG A 90 -7.07 9.30 -4.55
N TRP A 91 -6.09 8.45 -4.84
CA TRP A 91 -5.44 7.56 -3.87
C TRP A 91 -4.87 8.32 -2.66
N ILE A 92 -4.22 9.46 -2.90
CA ILE A 92 -3.64 10.31 -1.83
C ILE A 92 -4.66 11.14 -1.03
N GLN A 93 -5.94 11.13 -1.43
CA GLN A 93 -7.02 11.88 -0.76
C GLN A 93 -7.91 11.00 0.14
N ILE A 94 -7.99 9.70 -0.16
CA ILE A 94 -8.87 8.76 0.53
C ILE A 94 -8.25 8.15 1.80
N HIS A 95 -6.94 8.25 1.98
CA HIS A 95 -6.24 7.86 3.21
C HIS A 95 -4.88 8.60 3.34
N GLN A 96 -4.17 8.43 4.44
CA GLN A 96 -2.80 8.96 4.62
C GLN A 96 -1.78 7.81 4.59
N PRO A 97 -1.16 7.52 3.43
CA PRO A 97 -0.35 6.30 3.25
C PRO A 97 0.92 6.27 4.12
N VAL A 98 1.50 7.44 4.42
CA VAL A 98 2.76 7.54 5.17
C VAL A 98 2.57 7.33 6.67
N THR A 99 1.41 7.73 7.21
CA THR A 99 1.21 7.83 8.66
C THR A 99 0.04 7.02 9.19
N GLY A 100 -0.88 6.57 8.34
CA GLY A 100 -1.95 5.61 8.68
C GLY A 100 -3.09 6.09 9.59
N PHE A 101 -2.93 7.18 10.35
CA PHE A 101 -3.91 7.59 11.38
C PHE A 101 -5.20 8.27 10.87
N THR A 102 -5.40 8.38 9.56
CA THR A 102 -6.66 8.86 8.99
C THR A 102 -7.45 7.65 8.52
N PRO A 103 -8.73 7.49 8.94
CA PRO A 103 -9.57 6.40 8.47
C PRO A 103 -9.58 6.34 6.94
N GLN A 104 -9.55 5.13 6.40
CA GLN A 104 -9.68 4.91 4.97
C GLN A 104 -11.03 5.44 4.48
N LYS A 105 -11.11 5.68 3.17
CA LYS A 105 -12.34 5.95 2.45
C LYS A 105 -12.37 5.09 1.18
N PRO A 106 -13.56 4.75 0.68
CA PRO A 106 -13.69 3.99 -0.55
C PRO A 106 -13.08 4.71 -1.76
N PHE A 107 -12.41 3.93 -2.60
CA PHE A 107 -12.04 4.29 -3.95
C PHE A 107 -13.24 3.95 -4.84
N ARG A 108 -14.16 4.89 -5.02
CA ARG A 108 -15.46 4.61 -5.66
C ARG A 108 -15.31 4.51 -7.17
N ILE A 109 -15.97 3.55 -7.80
CA ILE A 109 -15.96 3.40 -9.27
C ILE A 109 -16.58 4.64 -9.92
N GLU A 110 -17.65 5.18 -9.34
CA GLU A 110 -18.29 6.45 -9.76
C GLU A 110 -17.27 7.61 -9.81
N ASP A 111 -16.40 7.73 -8.80
CA ASP A 111 -15.38 8.78 -8.80
C ASP A 111 -14.36 8.58 -9.94
N CYS A 112 -14.07 7.33 -10.31
CA CYS A 112 -13.15 7.00 -11.40
C CYS A 112 -13.73 7.38 -12.75
N GLU A 113 -14.96 6.96 -13.03
CA GLU A 113 -15.66 7.21 -14.29
C GLU A 113 -15.86 8.70 -14.54
N ASP A 114 -16.28 9.44 -13.52
CA ASP A 114 -16.61 10.86 -13.65
C ASP A 114 -15.37 11.78 -13.72
N HIS A 115 -14.26 11.39 -13.10
CA HIS A 115 -13.16 12.32 -12.82
C HIS A 115 -11.77 11.86 -13.26
N SER A 116 -11.59 10.62 -13.72
CA SER A 116 -10.27 10.09 -14.06
C SER A 116 -10.11 9.75 -15.54
N VAL A 117 -9.34 10.58 -16.23
CA VAL A 117 -8.93 10.29 -17.62
C VAL A 117 -8.08 9.02 -17.70
N TYR A 118 -7.27 8.73 -16.68
CA TYR A 118 -6.48 7.50 -16.60
C TYR A 118 -7.35 6.26 -16.46
N TRP A 119 -8.43 6.35 -15.68
CA TRP A 119 -9.39 5.25 -15.54
C TRP A 119 -10.10 4.97 -16.86
N ASN A 120 -10.59 6.01 -17.53
CA ASN A 120 -11.30 5.86 -18.80
C ASN A 120 -10.40 5.23 -19.89
N ALA A 121 -9.08 5.52 -19.86
CA ALA A 121 -8.11 4.84 -20.72
C ALA A 121 -7.84 3.39 -20.32
N THR A 122 -7.86 3.10 -19.01
CA THR A 122 -7.67 1.75 -18.46
C THR A 122 -8.87 0.85 -18.73
N ASP A 123 -10.10 1.35 -18.60
CA ASP A 123 -11.33 0.59 -18.78
C ASP A 123 -11.36 -0.13 -20.14
N LEU A 124 -11.00 0.59 -21.21
CA LEU A 124 -10.88 0.05 -22.57
C LEU A 124 -9.91 -1.15 -22.68
N ARG A 125 -8.97 -1.30 -21.74
CA ARG A 125 -7.96 -2.37 -21.72
C ARG A 125 -8.33 -3.55 -20.83
N VAL A 126 -9.32 -3.39 -19.94
CA VAL A 126 -9.68 -4.45 -18.96
C VAL A 126 -10.21 -5.68 -19.67
N GLY A 127 -11.12 -5.51 -20.65
CA GLY A 127 -11.65 -6.61 -21.45
C GLY A 127 -10.56 -7.37 -22.22
N PRO A 128 -9.74 -6.69 -23.05
CA PRO A 128 -8.61 -7.31 -23.73
C PRO A 128 -7.62 -8.00 -22.79
N LEU A 129 -7.35 -7.45 -21.61
CA LEU A 129 -6.46 -8.07 -20.62
C LEU A 129 -7.03 -9.38 -20.08
N ARG A 130 -8.32 -9.41 -19.75
CA ARG A 130 -9.04 -10.64 -19.35
C ARG A 130 -8.88 -11.70 -20.44
N ASP A 131 -9.16 -11.33 -21.68
CA ASP A 131 -9.14 -12.26 -22.83
C ASP A 131 -7.72 -12.76 -23.11
N TYR A 132 -6.72 -11.88 -22.97
CA TYR A 132 -5.32 -12.25 -23.02
C TYR A 132 -4.97 -13.31 -21.97
N PHE A 133 -5.33 -13.09 -20.69
CA PHE A 133 -5.05 -14.08 -19.65
C PHE A 133 -5.75 -15.40 -19.91
N LEU A 134 -6.99 -15.40 -20.40
CA LEU A 134 -7.70 -16.63 -20.77
C LEU A 134 -7.02 -17.37 -21.93
N LYS A 135 -6.42 -16.64 -22.87
CA LYS A 135 -5.66 -17.20 -24.00
C LYS A 135 -4.30 -17.77 -23.57
N ILE A 136 -3.59 -17.11 -22.66
CA ILE A 136 -2.18 -17.43 -22.33
C ILE A 136 -1.97 -18.26 -21.07
N THR A 137 -3.05 -18.66 -20.37
CA THR A 137 -2.96 -19.48 -19.15
C THR A 137 -3.35 -20.97 -19.32
N PRO A 138 -3.23 -21.63 -20.50
CA PRO A 138 -3.41 -23.08 -20.51
C PRO A 138 -2.32 -23.75 -19.64
N PRO A 139 -2.58 -24.94 -19.09
CA PRO A 139 -1.60 -25.68 -18.29
C PRO A 139 -0.24 -25.81 -18.99
N MET A 140 0.82 -25.37 -18.31
CA MET A 140 2.21 -25.41 -18.75
C MET A 140 2.92 -26.62 -18.13
N SER A 141 2.54 -27.82 -18.56
CA SER A 141 3.16 -29.07 -18.11
C SER A 141 4.66 -29.09 -18.42
N LEU A 142 5.49 -29.52 -17.48
CA LEU A 142 6.94 -29.58 -17.64
C LEU A 142 7.36 -30.40 -18.87
N LEU A 143 6.67 -31.51 -19.14
CA LEU A 143 7.03 -32.39 -20.25
C LEU A 143 6.65 -31.81 -21.64
N ARG A 144 6.02 -30.62 -21.68
CA ARG A 144 5.74 -29.88 -22.91
C ARG A 144 6.79 -28.80 -23.21
N THR A 145 7.80 -28.63 -22.35
CA THR A 145 8.94 -27.74 -22.68
C THR A 145 9.71 -28.30 -23.88
N PRO A 146 10.48 -27.46 -24.61
CA PRO A 146 11.27 -27.92 -25.76
C PRO A 146 12.25 -29.07 -25.45
N ASP A 147 12.65 -29.22 -24.19
CA ASP A 147 13.55 -30.24 -23.65
C ASP A 147 12.84 -31.26 -22.74
N GLY A 148 11.50 -31.31 -22.76
CA GLY A 148 10.70 -32.14 -21.86
C GLY A 148 10.98 -33.64 -21.96
N ASP A 149 11.37 -34.12 -23.14
CA ASP A 149 11.79 -35.49 -23.40
C ASP A 149 13.09 -35.86 -22.64
N GLN A 150 14.02 -34.91 -22.54
CA GLN A 150 15.29 -35.08 -21.82
C GLN A 150 15.11 -35.06 -20.31
N ARG A 151 13.94 -34.59 -19.83
CA ARG A 151 13.60 -34.54 -18.40
C ARG A 151 13.01 -35.84 -17.90
N VAL A 152 12.68 -36.79 -18.77
CA VAL A 152 12.20 -38.11 -18.33
C VAL A 152 13.38 -38.99 -17.92
N ARG A 153 13.29 -39.62 -16.75
CA ARG A 153 14.23 -40.66 -16.33
C ARG A 153 13.56 -42.01 -16.19
N THR A 154 14.31 -43.05 -16.52
CA THR A 154 13.94 -44.47 -16.33
C THR A 154 14.82 -45.16 -15.29
N GLU A 155 15.94 -44.53 -14.92
CA GLU A 155 16.89 -45.02 -13.92
C GLU A 155 16.77 -44.17 -12.64
N PRO A 156 17.13 -44.72 -11.46
CA PRO A 156 17.18 -43.95 -10.21
C PRO A 156 18.08 -42.71 -10.33
N ALA A 157 17.65 -41.60 -9.72
CA ALA A 157 18.39 -40.33 -9.76
C ALA A 157 19.85 -40.47 -9.31
N LYS A 158 20.08 -41.28 -8.27
CA LYS A 158 21.41 -41.61 -7.74
C LYS A 158 22.36 -42.23 -8.78
N GLU A 159 21.86 -43.12 -9.63
CA GLU A 159 22.68 -43.79 -10.64
C GLU A 159 23.06 -42.83 -11.77
N ILE A 160 22.11 -42.01 -12.21
CA ILE A 160 22.34 -40.95 -13.20
C ILE A 160 23.33 -39.92 -12.65
N ALA A 161 23.17 -39.51 -11.39
CA ALA A 161 24.04 -38.59 -10.69
C ALA A 161 25.49 -39.12 -10.64
N ALA A 162 25.67 -40.39 -10.29
CA ALA A 162 26.98 -41.05 -10.28
C ALA A 162 27.62 -41.11 -11.68
N LYS A 163 26.84 -41.40 -12.73
CA LYS A 163 27.33 -41.41 -14.12
C LYS A 163 27.74 -40.02 -14.62
N LYS A 164 26.99 -38.98 -14.23
CA LYS A 164 27.20 -37.59 -14.66
C LYS A 164 28.17 -36.80 -13.76
N GLY A 165 28.50 -37.30 -12.57
CA GLY A 165 29.34 -36.59 -11.62
C GLY A 165 28.69 -35.33 -11.03
N ILE A 166 27.36 -35.33 -10.89
CA ILE A 166 26.58 -34.20 -10.34
C ILE A 166 25.78 -34.65 -9.10
N PRO A 167 25.30 -33.73 -8.24
CA PRO A 167 24.50 -34.09 -7.07
C PRO A 167 23.20 -34.84 -7.42
N GLU A 168 22.82 -35.80 -6.57
CA GLU A 168 21.58 -36.57 -6.75
C GLU A 168 20.35 -35.65 -6.71
N GLU A 169 20.39 -34.62 -5.85
CA GLU A 169 19.33 -33.63 -5.70
C GLU A 169 19.10 -32.87 -7.01
N THR A 170 20.17 -32.55 -7.73
CA THR A 170 20.07 -31.85 -9.02
C THR A 170 19.37 -32.72 -10.06
N VAL A 171 19.73 -34.01 -10.17
CA VAL A 171 19.06 -34.93 -11.10
C VAL A 171 17.60 -35.11 -10.70
N ARG A 172 17.34 -35.36 -9.42
CA ARG A 172 15.98 -35.54 -8.92
C ARG A 172 15.11 -34.31 -9.18
N ALA A 173 15.59 -33.11 -8.88
CA ALA A 173 14.84 -31.87 -9.05
C ALA A 173 14.48 -31.64 -10.53
N THR A 174 15.45 -31.82 -11.43
CA THR A 174 15.33 -31.45 -12.84
C THR A 174 14.67 -32.49 -13.75
N THR A 175 14.39 -33.69 -13.23
CA THR A 175 13.82 -34.81 -14.00
C THR A 175 12.51 -35.36 -13.40
N VAL A 176 11.80 -36.17 -14.18
CA VAL A 176 10.53 -36.83 -13.85
C VAL A 176 10.65 -38.36 -13.98
N ASP A 177 10.21 -39.11 -12.96
CA ASP A 177 10.12 -40.57 -12.99
C ASP A 177 8.68 -41.01 -13.25
N LEU A 178 8.45 -41.47 -14.48
CA LEU A 178 7.13 -41.84 -14.96
C LEU A 178 6.56 -43.05 -14.21
N ASN A 179 7.40 -43.91 -13.61
CA ASN A 179 6.94 -45.08 -12.86
C ASN A 179 6.23 -44.68 -11.56
N LYS A 180 6.51 -43.48 -11.04
CA LYS A 180 5.90 -42.97 -9.80
C LYS A 180 4.54 -42.30 -10.02
N LEU A 181 4.16 -41.97 -11.26
CA LEU A 181 2.94 -41.21 -11.53
C LEU A 181 1.67 -41.92 -11.06
N LYS A 182 1.59 -43.25 -11.19
CA LYS A 182 0.43 -44.03 -10.70
C LYS A 182 0.29 -43.89 -9.18
N THR A 183 1.39 -44.05 -8.44
CA THR A 183 1.41 -43.85 -6.99
C THR A 183 1.08 -42.42 -6.63
N GLY A 184 1.63 -41.44 -7.34
CA GLY A 184 1.34 -40.02 -7.13
C GLY A 184 -0.15 -39.70 -7.32
N ARG A 185 -0.81 -40.28 -8.33
CA ARG A 185 -2.26 -40.09 -8.56
C ARG A 185 -3.09 -40.64 -7.42
N ARG A 186 -2.75 -41.84 -6.91
CA ARG A 186 -3.38 -42.41 -5.71
C ARG A 186 -3.21 -41.46 -4.51
N VAL A 187 -1.99 -41.00 -4.25
CA VAL A 187 -1.70 -40.08 -3.13
C VAL A 187 -2.49 -38.78 -3.25
N PHE A 188 -2.58 -38.22 -4.47
CA PHE A 188 -3.40 -37.04 -4.74
C PHE A 188 -4.89 -37.31 -4.47
N ALA A 189 -5.44 -38.44 -4.92
CA ALA A 189 -6.82 -38.84 -4.66
C ALA A 189 -7.12 -38.99 -3.17
N GLU A 190 -6.19 -39.52 -2.40
CA GLU A 190 -6.37 -39.77 -0.96
C GLU A 190 -6.24 -38.49 -0.11
N ASN A 191 -5.37 -37.56 -0.51
CA ASN A 191 -4.94 -36.47 0.40
C ASN A 191 -5.18 -35.04 -0.14
N CYS A 192 -5.26 -34.86 -1.46
CA CYS A 192 -5.21 -33.52 -2.07
C CYS A 192 -6.49 -33.16 -2.83
N ILE A 193 -7.15 -34.14 -3.45
CA ILE A 193 -8.27 -33.95 -4.38
C ILE A 193 -9.42 -33.13 -3.77
N VAL A 194 -9.68 -33.25 -2.48
CA VAL A 194 -10.76 -32.55 -1.78
C VAL A 194 -10.61 -31.02 -1.89
N CYS A 195 -9.42 -30.50 -1.65
CA CYS A 195 -9.15 -29.06 -1.72
C CYS A 195 -8.72 -28.63 -3.13
N HIS A 196 -7.99 -29.50 -3.83
CA HIS A 196 -7.31 -29.20 -5.09
C HIS A 196 -8.00 -29.79 -6.33
N SER A 197 -9.29 -30.11 -6.28
CA SER A 197 -10.03 -30.56 -7.47
C SER A 197 -11.32 -29.77 -7.67
N SER A 198 -11.43 -29.24 -8.88
CA SER A 198 -12.63 -28.58 -9.40
C SER A 198 -13.73 -29.54 -9.84
N ILE A 199 -13.38 -30.83 -9.90
CA ILE A 199 -14.24 -31.94 -10.23
C ILE A 199 -14.48 -32.70 -8.93
N GLN A 200 -15.73 -32.68 -8.47
CA GLN A 200 -16.22 -33.31 -7.23
C GLN A 200 -17.51 -34.08 -7.56
N PRO A 201 -17.86 -35.15 -6.83
CA PRO A 201 -19.06 -35.96 -7.09
C PRO A 201 -20.33 -35.12 -6.97
N GLU A 202 -21.34 -35.42 -7.79
CA GLU A 202 -22.61 -34.66 -7.91
C GLU A 202 -23.39 -34.60 -6.60
N SER A 203 -23.47 -35.71 -5.89
CA SER A 203 -24.17 -35.83 -4.61
C SER A 203 -23.68 -37.07 -3.86
N SER A 204 -24.10 -37.20 -2.59
CA SER A 204 -23.94 -38.46 -1.86
C SER A 204 -24.71 -39.59 -2.55
N GLU A 205 -25.92 -39.34 -3.06
CA GLU A 205 -26.69 -40.33 -3.82
C GLU A 205 -25.92 -40.85 -5.05
N PHE A 206 -25.19 -39.98 -5.76
CA PHE A 206 -24.32 -40.40 -6.86
C PHE A 206 -23.24 -41.38 -6.39
N LEU A 207 -22.60 -41.13 -5.24
CA LEU A 207 -21.58 -42.02 -4.68
C LEU A 207 -22.13 -43.40 -4.30
N TYR A 208 -23.38 -43.48 -3.85
CA TYR A 208 -24.03 -44.71 -3.41
C TYR A 208 -24.96 -45.36 -4.45
N SER A 209 -25.13 -44.75 -5.62
CA SER A 209 -26.02 -45.27 -6.67
C SER A 209 -25.51 -46.60 -7.22
N THR A 210 -26.33 -47.64 -7.09
CA THR A 210 -26.05 -49.01 -7.56
C THR A 210 -26.63 -49.32 -8.94
N GLU A 211 -27.04 -48.30 -9.71
CA GLU A 211 -27.35 -48.44 -11.13
C GLU A 211 -26.03 -48.55 -11.93
N GLY A 212 -25.52 -49.73 -12.34
CA GLY A 212 -26.11 -51.06 -12.39
C GLY A 212 -25.19 -52.16 -11.87
N GLY A 213 -25.82 -53.30 -11.57
CA GLY A 213 -25.16 -54.54 -11.18
C GLY A 213 -24.33 -55.17 -12.30
N GLU A 214 -23.44 -56.05 -11.85
CA GLU A 214 -22.52 -56.93 -12.59
C GLU A 214 -21.24 -56.31 -13.17
N GLU A 215 -20.14 -56.98 -12.84
CA GLU A 215 -18.71 -56.73 -13.14
C GLU A 215 -18.32 -56.48 -14.61
N SER A 216 -19.28 -56.45 -15.54
CA SER A 216 -19.04 -56.36 -16.99
C SER A 216 -18.95 -54.93 -17.55
N GLU A 217 -19.29 -53.89 -16.78
CA GLU A 217 -19.36 -52.50 -17.27
C GLU A 217 -18.18 -51.58 -16.90
N ARG A 218 -17.01 -52.13 -16.53
CA ARG A 218 -15.78 -51.32 -16.39
C ARG A 218 -15.40 -50.55 -17.67
N HIS A 219 -15.88 -50.99 -18.85
CA HIS A 219 -15.68 -50.32 -20.13
C HIS A 219 -16.67 -49.17 -20.43
N GLN A 220 -17.73 -48.96 -19.63
CA GLN A 220 -18.70 -47.87 -19.84
C GLN A 220 -18.42 -46.59 -19.02
N HIS A 221 -17.38 -46.58 -18.18
CA HIS A 221 -17.06 -45.42 -17.33
C HIS A 221 -16.65 -44.16 -18.11
N HIS A 222 -16.00 -44.29 -19.28
CA HIS A 222 -15.54 -43.13 -20.06
C HIS A 222 -16.68 -42.21 -20.55
N THR A 223 -17.83 -42.77 -20.90
CA THR A 223 -19.04 -42.01 -21.32
C THR A 223 -19.76 -41.34 -20.15
N LYS A 224 -19.62 -41.86 -18.93
CA LYS A 224 -20.22 -41.29 -17.69
C LYS A 224 -19.53 -39.98 -17.28
N TRP A 225 -18.22 -39.85 -17.54
CA TRP A 225 -17.43 -38.68 -17.13
C TRP A 225 -17.59 -37.46 -18.03
N GLU A 226 -17.67 -37.62 -19.35
CA GLU A 226 -17.98 -36.49 -20.25
C GLU A 226 -19.39 -35.94 -20.00
N GLY A 227 -20.34 -36.84 -19.70
CA GLY A 227 -21.69 -36.49 -19.28
C GLY A 227 -21.70 -35.71 -17.96
N LEU A 228 -20.98 -36.20 -16.94
CA LEU A 228 -20.84 -35.53 -15.65
C LEU A 228 -20.19 -34.15 -15.78
N ILE A 229 -19.10 -34.01 -16.54
CA ILE A 229 -18.42 -32.72 -16.74
C ILE A 229 -19.34 -31.70 -17.46
N LYS A 230 -20.04 -32.13 -18.52
CA LYS A 230 -20.98 -31.25 -19.25
C LYS A 230 -22.20 -30.88 -18.40
N ARG A 231 -22.73 -31.82 -17.61
CA ARG A 231 -23.85 -31.60 -16.70
C ARG A 231 -23.47 -30.67 -15.55
N ARG A 232 -22.27 -30.84 -14.99
CA ARG A 232 -21.71 -29.92 -13.98
C ARG A 232 -21.49 -28.51 -14.53
N LEU A 233 -21.06 -28.34 -15.77
CA LEU A 233 -21.00 -27.02 -16.40
C LEU A 233 -22.40 -26.39 -16.51
N HIS A 234 -23.42 -27.19 -16.84
CA HIS A 234 -24.81 -26.75 -16.92
C HIS A 234 -25.42 -26.41 -15.55
N GLU A 235 -25.24 -27.26 -14.54
CA GLU A 235 -25.66 -27.03 -13.16
C GLU A 235 -24.94 -25.80 -12.57
N ARG A 236 -23.64 -25.64 -12.86
CA ARG A 236 -22.86 -24.45 -12.46
C ARG A 236 -23.43 -23.16 -13.05
N GLN A 237 -23.95 -23.21 -14.28
CA GLN A 237 -24.65 -22.08 -14.90
C GLN A 237 -26.01 -21.84 -14.26
N GLN A 238 -26.75 -22.89 -13.90
CA GLN A 238 -28.04 -22.79 -13.20
C GLN A 238 -27.90 -22.24 -11.77
N TRP A 239 -26.98 -22.75 -10.97
CA TRP A 239 -26.72 -22.26 -9.61
C TRP A 239 -26.20 -20.84 -9.58
N ALA A 240 -25.40 -20.45 -10.57
CA ALA A 240 -25.02 -19.06 -10.76
C ALA A 240 -26.25 -18.18 -11.04
N ALA A 241 -27.23 -18.67 -11.81
CA ALA A 241 -28.49 -17.96 -12.04
C ALA A 241 -29.37 -17.90 -10.77
N ASP A 242 -29.34 -18.95 -9.93
CA ASP A 242 -30.11 -19.05 -8.69
C ASP A 242 -29.46 -18.31 -7.50
N GLY A 243 -28.22 -17.83 -7.66
CA GLY A 243 -27.47 -17.14 -6.61
C GLY A 243 -26.95 -18.06 -5.50
N GLU A 244 -26.98 -19.38 -5.71
CA GLU A 244 -26.45 -20.35 -4.76
C GLU A 244 -24.92 -20.38 -4.81
N PHE A 245 -24.31 -20.10 -3.66
CA PHE A 245 -22.88 -20.21 -3.46
C PHE A 245 -22.50 -21.69 -3.31
N TRP A 246 -21.49 -22.14 -4.07
CA TRP A 246 -20.96 -23.51 -4.01
C TRP A 246 -20.69 -23.95 -2.57
N GLU A 247 -21.59 -24.79 -2.04
CA GLU A 247 -21.48 -25.38 -0.70
C GLU A 247 -21.24 -26.88 -0.83
N HIS A 248 -19.96 -27.27 -0.89
CA HIS A 248 -19.56 -28.55 -0.34
C HIS A 248 -18.43 -28.25 0.64
N SER A 249 -18.70 -28.36 1.94
CA SER A 249 -17.63 -28.37 2.94
C SER A 249 -16.59 -29.40 2.46
N PRO A 250 -15.34 -29.02 2.18
CA PRO A 250 -14.34 -29.97 1.67
C PRO A 250 -14.24 -31.18 2.62
N GLY A 251 -14.43 -30.94 3.91
CA GLY A 251 -14.43 -31.97 4.94
C GLY A 251 -15.58 -32.98 4.87
N GLN A 252 -16.67 -32.71 4.15
CA GLN A 252 -17.83 -33.62 4.10
C GLN A 252 -17.50 -34.97 3.47
N TRP A 253 -16.47 -35.01 2.63
CA TRP A 253 -16.05 -36.20 1.91
C TRP A 253 -14.89 -36.94 2.57
N LEU A 254 -14.15 -36.28 3.47
CA LEU A 254 -12.88 -36.81 4.02
C LEU A 254 -13.04 -38.13 4.77
N SER A 255 -14.24 -38.46 5.25
CA SER A 255 -14.54 -39.67 5.99
C SER A 255 -15.39 -40.69 5.24
N ASP A 256 -15.75 -40.43 3.98
CA ASP A 256 -16.64 -41.29 3.20
C ASP A 256 -15.84 -42.32 2.36
N PRO A 257 -15.93 -43.63 2.63
CA PRO A 257 -15.21 -44.65 1.87
C PRO A 257 -15.62 -44.72 0.39
N ALA A 258 -16.88 -44.40 0.06
CA ALA A 258 -17.36 -44.36 -1.32
C ALA A 258 -16.74 -43.17 -2.07
N TYR A 259 -16.53 -42.04 -1.38
CA TYR A 259 -15.79 -40.92 -1.94
C TYR A 259 -14.32 -41.27 -2.20
N GLU A 260 -13.66 -41.94 -1.25
CA GLU A 260 -12.26 -42.36 -1.41
C GLU A 260 -12.10 -43.27 -2.64
N GLN A 261 -13.01 -44.23 -2.83
CA GLN A 261 -13.01 -45.10 -4.00
C GLN A 261 -13.27 -44.32 -5.30
N TRP A 262 -14.27 -43.44 -5.30
CA TRP A 262 -14.55 -42.55 -6.43
C TRP A 262 -13.32 -41.70 -6.82
N ALA A 263 -12.63 -41.13 -5.83
CA ALA A 263 -11.45 -40.31 -6.02
C ALA A 263 -10.31 -41.09 -6.67
N LYS A 264 -10.11 -42.35 -6.24
CA LYS A 264 -9.11 -43.26 -6.82
C LYS A 264 -9.43 -43.63 -8.26
N ASP A 265 -10.71 -43.77 -8.59
CA ASP A 265 -11.14 -44.14 -9.95
C ASP A 265 -11.07 -42.95 -10.92
N ILE A 266 -11.47 -41.75 -10.50
CA ILE A 266 -11.52 -40.57 -11.38
C ILE A 266 -10.13 -40.08 -11.78
N VAL A 267 -9.13 -40.16 -10.90
CA VAL A 267 -7.77 -39.71 -11.21
C VAL A 267 -7.09 -40.55 -12.28
N GLU A 268 -7.52 -41.80 -12.50
CA GLU A 268 -6.99 -42.64 -13.59
C GLU A 268 -7.53 -42.23 -14.97
N ASN A 269 -8.56 -41.38 -15.03
CA ASN A 269 -9.09 -40.88 -16.29
C ASN A 269 -8.24 -39.68 -16.80
N PRO A 270 -7.64 -39.75 -18.01
CA PRO A 270 -6.87 -38.63 -18.56
C PRO A 270 -7.67 -37.32 -18.72
N LEU A 271 -8.98 -37.41 -18.93
CA LEU A 271 -9.85 -36.23 -19.03
C LEU A 271 -9.98 -35.48 -17.70
N PHE A 272 -9.83 -36.15 -16.56
CA PHE A 272 -9.80 -35.50 -15.26
C PHE A 272 -8.68 -34.45 -15.24
N TRP A 273 -7.45 -34.83 -15.55
CA TRP A 273 -6.30 -33.91 -15.54
C TRP A 273 -6.38 -32.83 -16.62
N LYS A 274 -7.02 -33.12 -17.75
CA LYS A 274 -7.17 -32.15 -18.85
C LYS A 274 -8.22 -31.07 -18.55
N LEU A 275 -9.28 -31.42 -17.82
CA LEU A 275 -10.45 -30.55 -17.60
C LEU A 275 -10.54 -30.01 -16.17
N ASN A 276 -9.71 -30.52 -15.26
CA ASN A 276 -9.60 -30.03 -13.90
C ASN A 276 -8.54 -28.92 -13.83
N TYR A 277 -8.91 -27.76 -13.32
CA TYR A 277 -7.94 -26.67 -13.08
C TYR A 277 -7.20 -26.81 -11.72
N LEU A 278 -7.35 -27.95 -11.05
CA LEU A 278 -6.62 -28.38 -9.86
C LEU A 278 -6.68 -27.42 -8.66
N SER A 279 -7.86 -26.90 -8.39
CA SER A 279 -8.16 -26.12 -7.19
C SER A 279 -9.69 -26.09 -6.97
N THR A 280 -10.17 -25.33 -5.99
CA THR A 280 -11.58 -25.05 -5.68
C THR A 280 -11.76 -23.56 -5.37
N ASP A 281 -13.00 -23.06 -5.47
CA ASP A 281 -13.32 -21.68 -5.09
C ASP A 281 -13.65 -21.54 -3.60
N TYR A 282 -13.39 -22.61 -2.83
CA TYR A 282 -13.59 -22.60 -1.39
C TYR A 282 -12.68 -21.58 -0.72
N ARG A 283 -13.29 -20.90 0.24
CA ARG A 283 -12.60 -20.02 1.17
C ARG A 283 -12.26 -20.84 2.39
N ILE A 284 -11.00 -21.23 2.51
CA ILE A 284 -10.48 -21.98 3.64
C ILE A 284 -10.05 -21.00 4.72
N ALA A 285 -10.46 -21.24 5.96
CA ALA A 285 -10.06 -20.40 7.08
C ALA A 285 -8.55 -20.49 7.27
N VAL A 286 -7.91 -19.34 7.56
CA VAL A 286 -6.48 -19.30 7.85
C VAL A 286 -6.11 -20.08 9.11
N THR A 287 -7.07 -20.37 9.99
CA THR A 287 -6.91 -21.28 11.13
C THR A 287 -6.69 -22.73 10.72
N ASP A 288 -7.20 -23.13 9.55
CA ASP A 288 -7.06 -24.50 9.03
C ASP A 288 -5.78 -24.64 8.22
N VAL A 289 -5.50 -23.67 7.35
CA VAL A 289 -4.25 -23.69 6.57
C VAL A 289 -3.04 -23.22 7.36
N GLN A 290 -3.20 -22.44 8.44
CA GLN A 290 -2.13 -22.00 9.35
C GLN A 290 -0.94 -21.27 8.70
N THR A 291 -1.07 -20.81 7.45
CA THR A 291 -0.07 -19.96 6.82
C THR A 291 -0.10 -18.56 7.43
N ASN A 292 0.98 -17.79 7.28
CA ASN A 292 1.06 -16.43 7.84
C ASN A 292 -0.24 -15.63 7.61
N SER A 293 -0.85 -15.17 8.70
CA SER A 293 -2.20 -14.61 8.67
C SER A 293 -2.30 -13.17 8.16
N ALA A 294 -1.18 -12.45 8.02
CA ALA A 294 -1.18 -11.02 7.74
C ALA A 294 -1.98 -10.65 6.48
N ARG A 295 -1.88 -11.46 5.42
CA ARG A 295 -2.57 -11.19 4.17
C ARG A 295 -4.06 -11.53 4.23
N ALA A 296 -4.45 -12.62 4.91
CA ALA A 296 -5.84 -12.96 5.18
C ALA A 296 -6.52 -11.92 6.07
N MET A 297 -5.78 -11.28 6.99
CA MET A 297 -6.31 -10.24 7.90
C MET A 297 -6.40 -8.84 7.26
N ALA A 298 -6.13 -8.70 5.95
CA ALA A 298 -6.22 -7.41 5.28
C ALA A 298 -7.68 -6.93 5.22
N THR A 299 -7.93 -5.67 5.59
CA THR A 299 -9.30 -5.09 5.62
C THR A 299 -9.60 -4.20 4.43
N ASN A 300 -8.75 -4.18 3.39
CA ASN A 300 -8.89 -3.18 2.33
C ASN A 300 -10.21 -3.32 1.54
N GLY A 301 -10.75 -4.55 1.44
CA GLY A 301 -12.04 -4.83 0.80
C GLY A 301 -13.26 -4.65 1.72
N MET A 302 -13.12 -4.06 2.90
CA MET A 302 -14.23 -3.87 3.83
C MET A 302 -15.09 -2.65 3.50
N THR A 303 -16.32 -2.62 4.03
CA THR A 303 -17.17 -1.42 3.98
C THR A 303 -16.46 -0.24 4.64
N GLY A 304 -16.45 0.91 3.97
CA GLY A 304 -15.73 2.12 4.34
C GLY A 304 -14.25 2.13 3.94
N HIS A 305 -13.72 1.03 3.40
CA HIS A 305 -12.30 0.88 3.06
C HIS A 305 -12.06 1.02 1.56
N MET A 306 -10.79 1.17 1.19
CA MET A 306 -10.37 1.56 -0.15
C MET A 306 -11.00 0.74 -1.27
N TRP A 307 -11.14 -0.58 -1.10
CA TRP A 307 -11.60 -1.50 -2.13
C TRP A 307 -13.04 -1.98 -1.93
N GLU A 308 -13.88 -1.22 -1.21
CA GLU A 308 -15.30 -1.54 -1.02
C GLU A 308 -16.04 -1.81 -2.35
N ASP A 309 -15.96 -0.90 -3.32
CA ASP A 309 -16.61 -1.05 -4.63
C ASP A 309 -16.01 -2.22 -5.47
N PHE A 310 -14.83 -2.70 -5.08
CA PHE A 310 -14.11 -3.79 -5.74
C PHE A 310 -14.12 -5.09 -4.92
N SER A 311 -15.02 -5.18 -3.93
CA SER A 311 -15.24 -6.41 -3.16
C SER A 311 -16.71 -6.82 -3.16
N SER A 312 -16.95 -8.13 -3.03
CA SER A 312 -18.31 -8.65 -3.04
C SER A 312 -19.00 -8.48 -1.70
N GLU A 313 -20.33 -8.32 -1.71
CA GLU A 313 -21.11 -8.30 -0.49
C GLU A 313 -21.05 -9.65 0.26
N SER A 314 -21.03 -10.78 -0.46
CA SER A 314 -20.89 -12.10 0.15
C SER A 314 -19.56 -12.27 0.89
N TYR A 315 -18.45 -11.75 0.34
CA TYR A 315 -17.17 -11.66 1.05
C TYR A 315 -17.31 -10.80 2.32
N ARG A 316 -17.89 -9.60 2.21
CA ARG A 316 -18.06 -8.68 3.35
C ARG A 316 -19.03 -9.19 4.44
N ASN A 317 -19.81 -10.22 4.15
CA ASN A 317 -20.76 -10.84 5.07
C ASN A 317 -20.25 -12.18 5.66
N MET A 318 -19.01 -12.60 5.36
CA MET A 318 -18.48 -13.85 5.92
C MET A 318 -18.35 -13.81 7.44
N PRO A 319 -18.46 -14.97 8.13
CA PRO A 319 -18.22 -15.02 9.57
C PRO A 319 -16.76 -14.72 9.93
N SER A 320 -16.50 -14.40 11.20
CA SER A 320 -15.13 -14.35 11.72
C SER A 320 -14.53 -15.75 11.72
N VAL A 321 -13.23 -15.86 11.46
CA VAL A 321 -12.49 -17.09 11.76
C VAL A 321 -12.38 -17.31 13.27
N PRO A 322 -12.20 -18.56 13.72
CA PRO A 322 -11.85 -18.86 15.12
C PRO A 322 -10.55 -18.17 15.55
N PRO A 323 -10.25 -18.14 16.88
CA PRO A 323 -8.95 -17.69 17.36
C PRO A 323 -7.80 -18.46 16.68
N MET A 324 -6.79 -17.71 16.24
CA MET A 324 -5.60 -18.24 15.59
C MET A 324 -4.46 -18.39 16.60
N GLU A 325 -3.70 -19.45 16.46
CA GLU A 325 -2.47 -19.66 17.21
C GLU A 325 -1.28 -18.94 16.54
N PHE A 326 -0.49 -18.20 17.31
CA PHE A 326 0.75 -17.57 16.84
C PHE A 326 1.86 -17.70 17.88
N PHE A 327 3.11 -17.73 17.41
CA PHE A 327 4.29 -17.80 18.29
C PHE A 327 4.75 -16.40 18.64
N ASN A 328 4.74 -16.04 19.93
CA ASN A 328 5.24 -14.76 20.41
C ASN A 328 6.70 -14.91 20.89
N PRO A 329 7.71 -14.40 20.14
CA PRO A 329 9.11 -14.55 20.51
C PRO A 329 9.53 -13.70 21.72
N TYR A 330 8.65 -12.83 22.22
CA TYR A 330 8.90 -11.97 23.39
C TYR A 330 8.18 -12.46 24.66
N ALA A 331 7.30 -13.45 24.55
CA ALA A 331 6.66 -14.09 25.70
C ALA A 331 7.60 -15.10 26.37
N GLY A 332 7.47 -15.30 27.68
CA GLY A 332 8.30 -16.24 28.44
C GLY A 332 9.81 -16.01 28.30
N GLU A 333 10.62 -17.03 28.56
CA GLU A 333 12.08 -16.98 28.37
C GLU A 333 12.46 -17.16 26.89
N ASN A 334 11.85 -18.16 26.23
CA ASN A 334 12.20 -18.62 24.87
C ASN A 334 11.09 -18.41 23.82
N GLY A 335 10.07 -17.60 24.13
CA GLY A 335 8.86 -17.46 23.31
C GLY A 335 7.78 -18.46 23.71
N GLU A 336 6.52 -18.09 23.46
CA GLU A 336 5.35 -18.91 23.80
C GLU A 336 4.29 -18.85 22.70
N TRP A 337 3.57 -19.95 22.52
CA TRP A 337 2.37 -19.99 21.67
C TRP A 337 1.21 -19.28 22.37
N GLN A 338 0.54 -18.39 21.66
CA GLN A 338 -0.56 -17.57 22.15
C GLN A 338 -1.71 -17.58 21.15
N GLN A 339 -2.89 -17.19 21.62
CA GLN A 339 -4.11 -17.13 20.81
C GLN A 339 -4.44 -15.67 20.48
N TYR A 340 -4.85 -15.44 19.23
CA TYR A 340 -5.29 -14.14 18.74
C TYR A 340 -6.61 -14.27 17.98
N SER A 341 -7.61 -13.50 18.39
CA SER A 341 -8.84 -13.33 17.62
C SER A 341 -8.76 -12.06 16.77
N PRO A 342 -9.25 -12.08 15.52
CA PRO A 342 -9.38 -10.88 14.70
C PRO A 342 -10.18 -9.78 15.42
N ARG A 343 -9.73 -8.53 15.31
CA ARG A 343 -10.31 -7.36 16.02
C ARG A 343 -10.65 -6.17 15.12
N HIS A 344 -10.76 -6.39 13.81
CA HIS A 344 -11.13 -5.29 12.92
C HIS A 344 -12.60 -4.92 13.11
N LYS A 345 -12.88 -3.63 12.87
CA LYS A 345 -14.24 -3.09 12.95
C LYS A 345 -15.06 -3.56 11.76
N THR A 346 -16.32 -3.88 12.01
CA THR A 346 -17.27 -4.41 11.03
C THR A 346 -18.52 -3.54 10.95
N ALA A 347 -19.33 -3.74 9.92
CA ALA A 347 -20.61 -3.06 9.78
C ALA A 347 -21.56 -3.46 10.93
N PRO A 348 -22.52 -2.58 11.31
CA PRO A 348 -23.50 -2.90 12.34
C PRO A 348 -24.23 -4.21 12.07
N GLY A 349 -24.29 -5.10 13.08
CA GLY A 349 -24.92 -6.42 12.97
C GLY A 349 -23.97 -7.57 12.65
N ILE A 350 -22.73 -7.28 12.25
CA ILE A 350 -21.67 -8.29 12.07
C ILE A 350 -20.81 -8.35 13.32
N PRO A 351 -20.52 -9.54 13.90
CA PRO A 351 -19.61 -9.67 15.05
C PRO A 351 -18.23 -9.05 14.78
N GLU A 352 -17.55 -8.60 15.83
CA GLU A 352 -16.17 -8.12 15.75
C GLU A 352 -15.25 -9.21 15.17
N GLY A 353 -14.34 -8.84 14.26
CA GLY A 353 -13.50 -9.79 13.55
C GLY A 353 -14.18 -10.52 12.38
N GLY A 354 -15.48 -10.33 12.17
CA GLY A 354 -16.22 -10.89 11.03
C GLY A 354 -16.14 -10.05 9.76
N GLY A 355 -16.90 -10.45 8.75
CA GLY A 355 -17.12 -9.67 7.54
C GLY A 355 -16.06 -9.81 6.44
N GLY A 356 -15.39 -10.96 6.29
CA GLY A 356 -14.57 -11.23 5.09
C GLY A 356 -13.13 -11.62 5.34
N PRO A 357 -12.35 -10.88 6.13
CA PRO A 357 -10.97 -11.24 6.44
C PRO A 357 -10.88 -12.60 7.15
N GLY A 358 -9.77 -13.30 6.93
CA GLY A 358 -9.48 -14.59 7.56
C GLY A 358 -9.52 -15.80 6.66
N PHE A 359 -9.85 -15.64 5.39
CA PHE A 359 -9.96 -16.76 4.47
C PHE A 359 -9.03 -16.63 3.27
N TYR A 360 -8.58 -17.77 2.76
CA TYR A 360 -7.85 -17.88 1.52
C TYR A 360 -8.60 -18.81 0.56
N ARG A 361 -8.55 -18.50 -0.73
CA ARG A 361 -8.87 -19.44 -1.80
C ARG A 361 -7.74 -20.44 -1.98
N VAL A 362 -8.11 -21.63 -2.45
CA VAL A 362 -7.14 -22.68 -2.71
C VAL A 362 -6.30 -22.32 -3.95
N PRO A 363 -4.95 -22.30 -3.89
CA PRO A 363 -4.14 -22.08 -5.09
C PRO A 363 -4.26 -23.27 -6.04
N SER A 364 -4.22 -23.01 -7.35
CA SER A 364 -4.15 -24.06 -8.36
C SER A 364 -2.81 -24.79 -8.30
N LEU A 365 -2.85 -26.12 -8.46
CA LEU A 365 -1.64 -26.94 -8.61
C LEU A 365 -1.16 -27.02 -10.07
N VAL A 366 -1.91 -26.47 -11.03
CA VAL A 366 -1.50 -26.41 -12.43
C VAL A 366 -0.16 -25.69 -12.51
N SER A 367 0.86 -26.37 -13.03
CA SER A 367 2.19 -25.83 -13.22
C SER A 367 2.80 -25.21 -11.95
N ILE A 368 2.47 -25.75 -10.77
CA ILE A 368 2.95 -25.25 -9.47
C ILE A 368 4.48 -25.18 -9.38
N TRP A 369 5.17 -26.03 -10.15
CA TRP A 369 6.63 -26.03 -10.28
C TRP A 369 7.21 -24.70 -10.78
N THR A 370 6.42 -23.86 -11.46
CA THR A 370 6.84 -22.53 -11.93
C THR A 370 6.70 -21.45 -10.85
N SER A 371 5.91 -21.70 -9.81
CA SER A 371 5.45 -20.69 -8.85
C SER A 371 6.29 -20.64 -7.57
N ALA A 372 7.27 -21.53 -7.41
CA ALA A 372 8.15 -21.53 -6.25
C ALA A 372 9.02 -20.24 -6.19
N PRO A 373 9.36 -19.73 -4.99
CA PRO A 373 9.02 -20.25 -3.66
C PRO A 373 7.52 -20.24 -3.33
N LEU A 374 7.07 -21.19 -2.50
CA LEU A 374 5.66 -21.41 -2.18
C LEU A 374 5.16 -20.51 -1.03
N LEU A 375 3.84 -20.60 -0.79
CA LEU A 375 3.03 -19.76 0.10
C LEU A 375 2.84 -18.32 -0.42
N HIS A 376 1.81 -17.63 0.06
CA HIS A 376 1.37 -16.33 -0.46
C HIS A 376 2.37 -15.17 -0.28
N ASN A 377 3.44 -15.40 0.47
CA ASN A 377 4.52 -14.48 0.80
C ASN A 377 5.88 -14.95 0.24
N ASN A 378 5.89 -16.02 -0.57
CA ASN A 378 7.07 -16.62 -1.19
C ASN A 378 8.17 -17.02 -0.20
N SER A 379 7.83 -17.35 1.04
CA SER A 379 8.83 -17.62 2.07
C SER A 379 9.20 -19.09 2.20
N LEU A 380 8.45 -20.01 1.60
CA LEU A 380 8.70 -21.45 1.69
C LEU A 380 9.47 -21.93 0.46
N GLY A 381 10.78 -22.10 0.63
CA GLY A 381 11.67 -22.63 -0.40
C GLY A 381 12.83 -21.69 -0.78
N GLU A 382 13.65 -22.17 -1.70
CA GLU A 382 14.84 -21.46 -2.18
C GLU A 382 14.47 -20.34 -3.15
N PHE A 383 15.00 -19.13 -2.89
CA PHE A 383 15.02 -18.04 -3.87
C PHE A 383 16.38 -17.96 -4.54
N ASN A 384 16.49 -18.52 -5.75
CA ASN A 384 17.74 -18.57 -6.52
C ASN A 384 17.87 -17.48 -7.62
N ASN A 385 16.80 -16.70 -7.85
CA ASN A 385 16.74 -15.67 -8.90
C ASN A 385 17.07 -16.20 -10.32
N ASP A 386 16.89 -17.50 -10.56
CA ASP A 386 17.11 -18.12 -11.86
C ASP A 386 15.75 -18.40 -12.55
N PRO A 387 15.42 -17.66 -13.63
CA PRO A 387 14.15 -17.84 -14.33
C PRO A 387 14.14 -19.05 -15.27
N SER A 388 15.26 -19.76 -15.46
CA SER A 388 15.33 -20.95 -16.31
C SER A 388 14.44 -22.09 -15.80
N VAL A 389 14.09 -23.05 -16.66
CA VAL A 389 13.30 -24.22 -16.23
C VAL A 389 14.01 -24.99 -15.12
N ASP A 390 15.34 -25.16 -15.21
CA ASP A 390 16.12 -25.82 -14.17
C ASP A 390 16.12 -25.02 -12.86
N GLY A 391 16.31 -23.70 -12.94
CA GLY A 391 16.21 -22.80 -11.80
C GLY A 391 14.87 -22.89 -11.08
N ARG A 392 13.76 -22.91 -11.84
CA ARG A 392 12.40 -23.09 -11.30
C ARG A 392 12.21 -24.45 -10.65
N LEU A 393 12.72 -25.52 -11.25
CA LEU A 393 12.61 -26.88 -10.70
C LEU A 393 13.44 -27.06 -9.43
N LEU A 394 14.61 -26.43 -9.33
CA LEU A 394 15.42 -26.43 -8.10
C LEU A 394 14.67 -25.72 -6.96
N ALA A 395 14.13 -24.52 -7.23
CA ALA A 395 13.33 -23.79 -6.26
C ALA A 395 12.06 -24.56 -5.84
N PHE A 396 11.40 -25.22 -6.81
CA PHE A 396 10.25 -26.07 -6.54
C PHE A 396 10.59 -27.29 -5.69
N ASP A 397 11.65 -28.03 -6.02
CA ASP A 397 12.07 -29.21 -5.27
C ASP A 397 12.38 -28.87 -3.80
N ASP A 398 13.08 -27.76 -3.53
CA ASP A 398 13.32 -27.30 -2.15
C ASP A 398 12.00 -26.91 -1.46
N ALA A 399 11.15 -26.11 -2.12
CA ALA A 399 9.90 -25.63 -1.56
C ALA A 399 8.90 -26.75 -1.24
N ILE A 400 8.66 -27.65 -2.20
CA ILE A 400 7.68 -28.74 -2.04
C ILE A 400 8.15 -29.77 -1.02
N ARG A 401 9.47 -29.99 -0.90
CA ARG A 401 10.02 -30.83 0.16
C ARG A 401 9.85 -30.20 1.52
N LYS A 402 10.12 -28.91 1.67
CA LYS A 402 9.84 -28.19 2.93
C LYS A 402 8.34 -28.16 3.24
N LEU A 403 7.47 -28.20 2.23
CA LEU A 403 6.03 -28.35 2.41
C LEU A 403 5.66 -29.73 2.98
N LEU A 404 6.11 -30.81 2.33
CA LEU A 404 5.76 -32.20 2.67
C LEU A 404 6.56 -32.79 3.85
N TRP A 405 7.70 -32.19 4.20
CA TRP A 405 8.51 -32.47 5.38
C TRP A 405 8.74 -31.16 6.15
N PRO A 406 7.75 -30.70 6.95
CA PRO A 406 7.82 -29.42 7.66
C PRO A 406 9.07 -29.24 8.54
N GLU A 407 9.63 -30.33 9.07
CA GLU A 407 10.88 -30.33 9.84
C GLU A 407 12.07 -29.77 9.05
N LYS A 408 12.06 -29.88 7.72
CA LYS A 408 13.11 -29.35 6.83
C LYS A 408 13.12 -27.83 6.77
N ARG A 409 12.00 -27.17 7.13
CA ARG A 409 11.94 -25.70 7.25
C ARG A 409 12.91 -25.18 8.31
N LEU A 410 13.32 -26.03 9.25
CA LEU A 410 14.26 -25.68 10.32
C LEU A 410 15.73 -25.94 9.95
N GLU A 411 16.00 -26.50 8.78
CA GLU A 411 17.35 -26.85 8.30
C GLU A 411 18.01 -25.70 7.53
N SER A 412 17.23 -24.91 6.76
CA SER A 412 17.78 -23.81 5.95
C SER A 412 16.71 -22.84 5.46
N SER A 413 17.11 -21.60 5.17
CA SER A 413 16.30 -20.60 4.49
C SER A 413 17.17 -19.67 3.63
N SER A 414 16.69 -19.30 2.44
CA SER A 414 17.34 -18.28 1.60
C SER A 414 17.12 -16.86 2.10
N TYR A 415 16.33 -16.68 3.17
CA TYR A 415 15.86 -15.39 3.62
C TYR A 415 16.46 -14.98 4.96
N ASN A 416 16.77 -13.69 5.06
CA ASN A 416 17.07 -13.00 6.31
C ASN A 416 18.21 -13.62 7.13
N ASP A 417 19.17 -14.26 6.45
CA ASP A 417 20.35 -14.93 7.03
C ASP A 417 19.98 -15.87 8.19
N ALA A 418 18.85 -16.56 8.07
CA ALA A 418 18.33 -17.41 9.13
C ALA A 418 19.13 -18.71 9.24
N THR A 419 19.87 -18.86 10.35
CA THR A 419 20.60 -20.10 10.66
C THR A 419 19.66 -21.20 11.17
N PRO A 420 20.05 -22.48 11.11
CA PRO A 420 19.24 -23.59 11.65
C PRO A 420 18.89 -23.41 13.13
N GLU A 421 19.82 -22.90 13.94
CA GLU A 421 19.60 -22.64 15.37
C GLU A 421 18.54 -21.56 15.58
N ARG A 422 18.58 -20.52 14.73
CA ARG A 422 17.59 -19.46 14.77
C ARG A 422 16.22 -19.95 14.32
N LEU A 423 16.14 -20.73 13.25
CA LEU A 423 14.88 -21.29 12.76
C LEU A 423 14.24 -22.18 13.83
N LYS A 424 15.03 -23.04 14.49
CA LYS A 424 14.56 -23.86 15.62
C LYS A 424 14.07 -23.03 16.80
N ARG A 425 14.79 -21.98 17.18
CA ARG A 425 14.39 -21.07 18.26
C ARG A 425 13.09 -20.33 17.92
N ASP A 426 12.96 -19.88 16.67
CA ASP A 426 11.84 -19.06 16.21
C ASP A 426 10.64 -19.92 15.74
N ASN A 427 10.75 -21.26 15.78
CA ASN A 427 9.79 -22.23 15.24
C ASN A 427 9.49 -22.05 13.73
N GLY A 428 10.47 -21.52 12.98
CA GLY A 428 10.38 -21.21 11.56
C GLY A 428 11.06 -19.88 11.22
N LEU A 429 10.83 -19.40 10.00
CA LEU A 429 11.38 -18.14 9.50
C LEU A 429 10.58 -16.95 10.04
N ILE A 430 11.14 -16.21 11.00
CA ILE A 430 10.67 -14.87 11.36
C ILE A 430 11.55 -13.84 10.66
N TRP A 431 10.99 -12.91 9.87
CA TRP A 431 11.78 -11.78 9.36
C TRP A 431 12.14 -10.81 10.48
N ARG A 432 13.43 -10.58 10.69
CA ARG A 432 13.97 -9.69 11.73
C ARG A 432 14.89 -8.63 11.15
N THR A 433 14.99 -7.49 11.82
CA THR A 433 16.03 -6.49 11.50
C THR A 433 17.42 -7.13 11.64
N THR A 434 18.30 -6.95 10.65
CA THR A 434 19.66 -7.53 10.67
C THR A 434 20.66 -6.65 11.43
N GLN A 435 20.27 -5.39 11.71
CA GLN A 435 21.05 -4.38 12.40
C GLN A 435 20.14 -3.42 13.17
N GLU A 436 20.74 -2.60 14.03
CA GLU A 436 20.02 -1.47 14.61
C GLU A 436 19.46 -0.60 13.48
N SER A 437 18.17 -0.29 13.57
CA SER A 437 17.41 0.32 12.47
C SER A 437 16.63 1.54 12.97
N SER A 438 16.21 2.40 12.05
CA SER A 438 15.28 3.48 12.37
C SER A 438 14.33 3.73 11.20
N LEU A 439 13.10 4.15 11.51
CA LEU A 439 12.13 4.59 10.52
C LEU A 439 12.15 6.12 10.47
N THR A 440 12.39 6.69 9.29
CA THR A 440 12.45 8.15 9.12
C THR A 440 11.22 8.68 8.40
N VAL A 441 10.56 9.65 9.02
CA VAL A 441 9.43 10.38 8.44
C VAL A 441 9.89 11.80 8.16
N ALA A 442 9.89 12.18 6.87
CA ALA A 442 10.26 13.54 6.48
C ALA A 442 9.34 14.56 7.18
N GLY A 443 9.91 15.67 7.66
CA GLY A 443 9.20 16.70 8.44
C GLY A 443 7.91 17.20 7.78
N ARG A 444 7.85 17.22 6.45
CA ARG A 444 6.65 17.57 5.67
C ARG A 444 5.42 16.70 5.93
N TYR A 445 5.61 15.44 6.35
CA TYR A 445 4.52 14.49 6.59
C TYR A 445 4.12 14.41 8.07
N VAL A 446 5.01 14.80 8.98
CA VAL A 446 4.78 14.72 10.43
C VAL A 446 3.53 15.49 10.89
N PRO A 447 3.18 16.68 10.38
CA PRO A 447 1.97 17.38 10.82
C PRO A 447 0.66 16.63 10.55
N ASN A 448 0.65 15.76 9.53
CA ASN A 448 -0.51 14.94 9.23
C ASN A 448 -0.74 13.85 10.29
N THR A 449 0.29 13.44 11.04
CA THR A 449 0.14 12.51 12.18
C THR A 449 -0.61 13.16 13.35
N VAL A 450 -0.40 14.46 13.58
CA VAL A 450 -0.97 15.21 14.72
C VAL A 450 -2.45 15.56 14.54
N ARG A 451 -3.06 15.17 13.42
CA ARG A 451 -4.54 15.20 13.27
C ARG A 451 -5.27 14.33 14.31
N LEU A 452 -4.56 13.42 14.98
CA LEU A 452 -5.03 12.69 16.17
C LEU A 452 -5.44 13.61 17.33
N VAL A 453 -4.99 14.88 17.34
CA VAL A 453 -5.37 15.89 18.33
C VAL A 453 -6.50 16.77 17.78
N PRO A 454 -7.78 16.57 18.21
CA PRO A 454 -8.95 17.13 17.54
C PRO A 454 -8.99 18.67 17.48
N TRP A 455 -8.43 19.35 18.48
CA TRP A 455 -8.47 20.82 18.52
C TRP A 455 -7.47 21.46 17.54
N LEU A 456 -6.31 20.84 17.31
CA LEU A 456 -5.30 21.30 16.34
C LEU A 456 -5.77 21.12 14.89
N SER A 457 -6.38 19.97 14.60
CA SER A 457 -6.95 19.68 13.28
C SER A 457 -8.13 20.60 12.96
N GLY A 458 -9.05 20.80 13.92
CA GLY A 458 -10.16 21.74 13.79
C GLY A 458 -9.71 23.19 13.55
N LEU A 459 -8.64 23.63 14.20
CA LEU A 459 -8.12 24.99 14.05
C LEU A 459 -7.54 25.24 12.65
N THR A 460 -6.75 24.30 12.12
CA THR A 460 -6.16 24.44 10.77
C THR A 460 -7.17 24.25 9.65
N ALA A 461 -8.22 23.44 9.85
CA ALA A 461 -9.32 23.28 8.90
C ALA A 461 -10.23 24.51 8.87
N LYS A 462 -10.54 25.08 10.04
CA LYS A 462 -11.39 26.28 10.18
C LYS A 462 -10.69 27.55 9.68
N TYR A 463 -9.37 27.62 9.78
CA TYR A 463 -8.57 28.78 9.37
C TYR A 463 -7.44 28.36 8.42
N PRO A 464 -7.73 28.04 7.15
CA PRO A 464 -6.71 27.63 6.18
C PRO A 464 -5.64 28.70 5.93
N ALA A 465 -5.97 29.97 6.21
CA ALA A 465 -5.04 31.10 6.19
C ALA A 465 -3.84 30.90 7.14
N LEU A 466 -3.98 30.13 8.24
CA LEU A 466 -2.86 29.83 9.16
C LEU A 466 -1.72 29.08 8.46
N ARG A 467 -2.03 28.25 7.45
CA ARG A 467 -1.01 27.54 6.65
C ARG A 467 -0.30 28.46 5.66
N ARG A 468 -0.88 29.62 5.35
CA ARG A 468 -0.34 30.62 4.44
C ARG A 468 0.49 31.70 5.15
N ILE A 469 0.60 31.65 6.48
CA ILE A 469 1.45 32.57 7.24
C ILE A 469 2.90 32.38 6.80
N GLN A 470 3.39 33.30 5.98
CA GLN A 470 4.79 33.45 5.64
C GLN A 470 5.21 34.92 5.86
N PRO A 471 6.40 35.17 6.42
CA PRO A 471 7.34 34.15 6.91
C PRO A 471 6.91 33.59 8.28
N LEU A 472 7.07 32.28 8.47
CA LEU A 472 6.58 31.53 9.67
C LEU A 472 7.13 32.07 11.01
N TRP A 473 8.31 32.68 11.00
CA TRP A 473 8.95 33.21 12.20
C TRP A 473 8.39 34.57 12.67
N LEU A 474 7.70 35.32 11.80
CA LEU A 474 7.31 36.70 12.06
C LEU A 474 6.36 36.87 13.27
N PRO A 475 5.27 36.09 13.41
CA PRO A 475 4.40 36.21 14.58
C PRO A 475 5.12 35.91 15.91
N GLY A 476 6.02 34.93 15.89
CA GLY A 476 6.88 34.59 17.01
C GLY A 476 7.78 35.75 17.42
N VAL A 477 8.54 36.26 16.45
CA VAL A 477 9.41 37.41 16.66
C VAL A 477 8.64 38.62 17.19
N VAL A 478 7.44 38.89 16.69
CA VAL A 478 6.58 39.97 17.19
C VAL A 478 6.17 39.77 18.66
N LEU A 479 5.78 38.55 19.05
CA LEU A 479 5.43 38.22 20.43
C LEU A 479 6.67 38.26 21.35
N LEU A 480 7.84 37.84 20.86
CA LEU A 480 9.12 37.96 21.54
C LEU A 480 9.48 39.43 21.79
N PHE A 481 9.32 40.28 20.76
CA PHE A 481 9.51 41.72 20.90
C PHE A 481 8.50 42.33 21.88
N ALA A 482 7.22 41.96 21.81
CA ALA A 482 6.20 42.40 22.76
C ALA A 482 6.55 42.00 24.20
N SER A 483 7.06 40.78 24.40
CA SER A 483 7.55 40.30 25.69
C SER A 483 8.71 41.14 26.23
N PHE A 484 9.72 41.42 25.38
CA PHE A 484 10.85 42.26 25.75
C PHE A 484 10.42 43.70 26.12
N VAL A 485 9.48 44.26 25.36
CA VAL A 485 8.86 45.55 25.62
C VAL A 485 8.16 45.56 26.98
N LEU A 486 7.42 44.51 27.34
CA LEU A 486 6.76 44.39 28.64
C LEU A 486 7.73 44.18 29.81
N PHE A 487 8.82 43.44 29.61
CA PHE A 487 9.88 43.30 30.61
C PHE A 487 10.63 44.61 30.87
N SER A 488 10.73 45.49 29.87
CA SER A 488 11.42 46.78 29.98
C SER A 488 10.84 47.74 31.03
N ARG A 489 9.61 47.48 31.51
CA ARG A 489 8.97 48.25 32.59
C ARG A 489 9.41 47.79 33.99
N SER A 490 9.98 46.60 34.12
CA SER A 490 10.21 45.92 35.40
C SER A 490 11.54 46.25 36.12
N GLY A 491 12.38 47.15 35.59
CA GLY A 491 13.52 47.65 36.35
C GLY A 491 14.47 48.61 35.60
N VAL A 492 14.64 49.81 36.19
CA VAL A 492 15.68 50.84 35.95
C VAL A 492 15.48 51.76 34.73
N GLY A 493 15.45 53.08 34.99
CA GLY A 493 15.08 54.19 34.09
C GLY A 493 15.86 54.34 32.77
N GLY A 494 16.84 53.47 32.46
CA GLY A 494 17.50 53.41 31.16
C GLY A 494 16.70 52.69 30.07
N GLN A 495 15.72 51.84 30.43
CA GLN A 495 15.04 50.94 29.49
C GLN A 495 13.89 51.59 28.68
N ARG A 496 13.42 52.78 29.06
CA ARG A 496 12.41 53.55 28.29
C ARG A 496 12.95 54.00 26.92
N ARG A 497 14.26 54.27 26.85
CA ARG A 497 14.98 54.59 25.60
C ARG A 497 15.11 53.35 24.70
N TRP A 498 15.34 52.18 25.29
CA TRP A 498 15.38 50.91 24.55
C TRP A 498 14.02 50.52 23.97
N GLY A 499 12.91 50.74 24.68
CA GLY A 499 11.56 50.53 24.13
C GLY A 499 11.26 51.41 22.92
N ILE A 500 11.70 52.68 22.94
CA ILE A 500 11.58 53.61 21.80
C ILE A 500 12.52 53.22 20.65
N LEU A 501 13.78 52.89 20.96
CA LEU A 501 14.75 52.43 19.95
C LEU A 501 14.32 51.11 19.29
N LEU A 502 13.63 50.23 20.00
CA LEU A 502 13.09 48.98 19.47
C LEU A 502 11.82 49.20 18.64
N LEU A 503 10.96 50.16 19.00
CA LEU A 503 9.85 50.60 18.13
C LEU A 503 10.38 51.21 16.82
N LEU A 504 11.44 52.02 16.90
CA LEU A 504 12.14 52.57 15.74
C LEU A 504 12.84 51.47 14.93
N GLY A 505 13.43 50.47 15.59
CA GLY A 505 14.02 49.29 14.94
C GLY A 505 12.98 48.43 14.23
N ALA A 506 11.82 48.19 14.83
CA ALA A 506 10.71 47.48 14.21
C ALA A 506 10.16 48.26 12.99
N ALA A 507 10.05 49.58 13.10
CA ALA A 507 9.69 50.45 11.97
C ALA A 507 10.75 50.40 10.85
N ALA A 508 12.03 50.40 11.20
CA ALA A 508 13.13 50.29 10.24
C ALA A 508 13.18 48.94 9.54
N ILE A 509 12.95 47.82 10.25
CA ILE A 509 12.85 46.49 9.65
C ILE A 509 11.65 46.40 8.70
N ALA A 510 10.51 46.97 9.08
CA ALA A 510 9.33 47.06 8.20
C ALA A 510 9.65 47.86 6.92
N VAL A 511 10.38 48.97 7.04
CA VAL A 511 10.82 49.79 5.89
C VAL A 511 11.84 49.04 5.02
N LEU A 512 12.85 48.39 5.61
CA LEU A 512 13.86 47.63 4.87
C LEU A 512 13.25 46.41 4.16
N TYR A 513 12.23 45.78 4.73
CA TYR A 513 11.49 44.70 4.09
C TYR A 513 10.63 45.21 2.91
N LEU A 514 9.95 46.36 3.08
CA LEU A 514 9.25 47.05 1.98
C LEU A 514 10.19 47.41 0.83
N LEU A 515 11.42 47.85 1.16
CA LEU A 515 12.46 48.16 0.18
C LEU A 515 13.05 46.89 -0.47
N SER A 516 13.25 45.80 0.27
CA SER A 516 13.78 44.54 -0.31
C SER A 516 12.80 43.82 -1.22
N HIS A 517 11.50 44.11 -1.09
CA HIS A 517 10.45 43.59 -1.96
C HIS A 517 10.00 44.63 -3.02
N TRP A 518 10.68 45.78 -3.10
CA TRP A 518 10.45 46.82 -4.11
C TRP A 518 10.51 46.27 -5.54
N TYR A 519 11.37 45.28 -5.81
CA TYR A 519 11.44 44.63 -7.11
C TYR A 519 10.16 43.86 -7.48
N SER A 520 9.50 43.24 -6.48
CA SER A 520 8.22 42.54 -6.68
C SER A 520 7.08 43.55 -6.87
N ILE A 521 7.13 44.69 -6.16
CA ILE A 521 6.22 45.83 -6.34
C ILE A 521 6.39 46.42 -7.76
N TRP A 522 7.62 46.54 -8.25
CA TRP A 522 7.94 47.06 -9.57
C TRP A 522 7.52 46.11 -10.71
N ARG A 523 7.70 44.79 -10.55
CA ARG A 523 7.14 43.79 -11.50
C ARG A 523 5.62 43.80 -11.54
N CYS A 524 4.95 44.08 -10.43
CA CYS A 524 3.49 44.20 -10.37
C CYS A 524 2.99 45.43 -11.14
N LEU A 525 3.74 46.55 -11.09
CA LEU A 525 3.47 47.74 -11.91
C LEU A 525 3.67 47.46 -13.42
N GLN A 526 4.61 46.59 -13.80
CA GLN A 526 4.77 46.16 -15.20
C GLN A 526 3.63 45.23 -15.68
N PHE A 527 3.07 44.40 -14.81
CA PHE A 527 1.99 43.45 -15.15
C PHE A 527 0.63 44.14 -15.43
N CYS A 528 0.47 45.39 -15.03
CA CYS A 528 -0.74 46.17 -15.32
C CYS A 528 -0.76 46.82 -16.72
N GLU A 529 0.17 46.48 -17.63
CA GLU A 529 0.34 47.06 -18.98
C GLU A 529 0.39 48.60 -19.07
N MET A 530 0.35 49.33 -17.95
CA MET A 530 0.57 50.76 -17.93
C MET A 530 2.08 51.03 -18.05
N GLN A 531 2.56 51.11 -19.28
CA GLN A 531 3.85 51.72 -19.60
C GLN A 531 3.79 53.21 -19.25
N ILE A 532 4.02 53.57 -17.99
CA ILE A 532 4.31 54.95 -17.60
C ILE A 532 5.81 55.13 -17.82
N PRO A 533 6.25 55.83 -18.89
CA PRO A 533 7.66 56.02 -19.16
C PRO A 533 8.31 56.82 -18.03
N TRP A 534 9.53 56.43 -17.65
CA TRP A 534 10.30 57.03 -16.55
C TRP A 534 10.48 58.56 -16.66
N TRP A 535 10.27 59.13 -17.84
CA TRP A 535 10.37 60.57 -18.11
C TRP A 535 9.10 61.37 -17.78
N ILE A 536 7.92 60.76 -17.60
CA ILE A 536 6.68 61.50 -17.27
C ILE A 536 6.77 62.28 -15.94
N PRO A 537 7.29 61.71 -14.83
CA PRO A 537 7.53 62.46 -13.59
C PRO A 537 8.55 63.59 -13.79
N VAL A 538 9.55 63.37 -14.64
CA VAL A 538 10.60 64.35 -14.96
C VAL A 538 10.03 65.54 -15.75
N ILE A 539 9.13 65.28 -16.71
CA ILE A 539 8.41 66.34 -17.44
C ILE A 539 7.49 67.11 -16.49
N GLY A 540 6.80 66.44 -15.56
CA GLY A 540 5.96 67.12 -14.56
C GLY A 540 6.73 68.09 -13.68
N ILE A 541 7.94 67.70 -13.23
CA ILE A 541 8.84 68.56 -12.45
C ILE A 541 9.42 69.69 -13.31
N ALA A 542 9.81 69.40 -14.55
CA ALA A 542 10.31 70.41 -15.49
C ALA A 542 9.24 71.45 -15.86
N PHE A 543 7.98 71.03 -16.04
CA PHE A 543 6.85 71.92 -16.35
C PHE A 543 6.43 72.77 -15.14
N ALA A 544 6.50 72.20 -13.92
CA ALA A 544 6.32 72.94 -12.67
C ALA A 544 7.43 73.98 -12.45
N GLY A 545 8.68 73.65 -12.81
CA GLY A 545 9.80 74.59 -12.84
C GLY A 545 9.61 75.71 -13.88
N LEU A 546 9.10 75.39 -15.07
CA LEU A 546 8.86 76.38 -16.14
C LEU A 546 7.75 77.38 -15.78
N LEU A 547 6.72 76.93 -15.06
CA LEU A 547 5.62 77.77 -14.55
C LEU A 547 6.06 78.77 -13.47
N LEU A 548 7.18 78.53 -12.79
CA LEU A 548 7.74 79.42 -11.76
C LEU A 548 8.66 80.51 -12.34
N VAL A 549 9.15 80.36 -13.58
CA VAL A 549 10.24 81.21 -14.10
C VAL A 549 9.80 82.13 -15.26
N VAL A 550 8.70 81.85 -15.97
CA VAL A 550 8.26 82.66 -17.12
C VAL A 550 7.06 83.57 -16.74
N PRO A 551 7.07 84.89 -17.05
CA PRO A 551 5.96 85.78 -16.74
C PRO A 551 4.80 85.56 -17.73
N LEU A 552 3.93 84.59 -17.44
CA LEU A 552 2.72 84.36 -18.22
C LEU A 552 1.54 85.24 -17.79
N SER A 553 0.73 85.64 -18.78
CA SER A 553 -0.51 86.40 -18.60
C SER A 553 -1.50 85.65 -17.69
N ARG A 554 -2.37 86.39 -16.99
CA ARG A 554 -3.29 85.85 -15.96
C ARG A 554 -4.17 84.71 -16.49
N THR A 555 -4.51 84.72 -17.77
CA THR A 555 -5.38 83.71 -18.42
C THR A 555 -4.68 82.36 -18.58
N ILE A 556 -3.38 82.34 -18.87
CA ILE A 556 -2.63 81.08 -19.05
C ILE A 556 -2.32 80.42 -17.71
N ARG A 557 -2.12 81.21 -16.65
CA ARG A 557 -2.01 80.70 -15.26
C ARG A 557 -3.28 80.00 -14.78
N ALA A 558 -4.46 80.49 -15.17
CA ALA A 558 -5.73 79.85 -14.82
C ALA A 558 -5.92 78.51 -15.53
N ILE A 559 -5.60 78.43 -16.83
CA ILE A 559 -5.70 77.20 -17.63
C ILE A 559 -4.64 76.17 -17.19
N ALA A 560 -3.40 76.60 -16.97
CA ALA A 560 -2.34 75.74 -16.46
C ALA A 560 -2.61 75.27 -15.03
N GLY A 561 -3.17 76.12 -14.16
CA GLY A 561 -3.56 75.75 -12.80
C GLY A 561 -4.71 74.76 -12.76
N ALA A 562 -5.71 74.91 -13.63
CA ALA A 562 -6.80 73.94 -13.76
C ALA A 562 -6.29 72.59 -14.28
N GLY A 563 -5.43 72.59 -15.31
CA GLY A 563 -4.80 71.38 -15.82
C GLY A 563 -3.91 70.67 -14.80
N LEU A 564 -3.12 71.43 -14.02
CA LEU A 564 -2.27 70.87 -12.96
C LEU A 564 -3.09 70.26 -11.81
N LEU A 565 -4.21 70.90 -11.46
CA LEU A 565 -5.15 70.40 -10.46
C LEU A 565 -5.81 69.10 -10.95
N THR A 566 -6.25 69.05 -12.21
CA THR A 566 -6.85 67.84 -12.79
C THR A 566 -5.83 66.70 -12.87
N VAL A 567 -4.60 66.97 -13.32
CA VAL A 567 -3.52 65.97 -13.39
C VAL A 567 -3.09 65.50 -11.98
N SER A 568 -3.06 66.40 -11.01
CA SER A 568 -2.73 66.06 -9.61
C SER A 568 -3.85 65.26 -8.94
N VAL A 569 -5.12 65.58 -9.21
CA VAL A 569 -6.28 64.82 -8.70
C VAL A 569 -6.35 63.44 -9.36
N LEU A 570 -6.14 63.34 -10.68
CA LEU A 570 -6.07 62.06 -11.38
C LEU A 570 -4.86 61.22 -10.94
N GLY A 571 -3.72 61.85 -10.69
CA GLY A 571 -2.53 61.20 -10.13
C GLY A 571 -2.74 60.70 -8.70
N LEU A 572 -3.45 61.47 -7.85
CA LEU A 572 -3.81 61.05 -6.50
C LEU A 572 -4.82 59.90 -6.51
N LEU A 573 -5.81 59.93 -7.41
CA LEU A 573 -6.77 58.84 -7.62
C LEU A 573 -6.11 57.58 -8.17
N ALA A 574 -5.14 57.70 -9.09
CA ALA A 574 -4.35 56.58 -9.58
C ALA A 574 -3.45 56.00 -8.48
N CYS A 575 -2.76 56.84 -7.69
CA CYS A 575 -1.93 56.40 -6.57
C CYS A 575 -2.75 55.72 -5.47
N THR A 576 -3.97 56.22 -5.18
CA THR A 576 -4.87 55.59 -4.20
C THR A 576 -5.46 54.28 -4.71
N GLY A 577 -5.78 54.19 -6.01
CA GLY A 577 -6.19 52.95 -6.66
C GLY A 577 -5.08 51.89 -6.66
N VAL A 578 -3.85 52.27 -7.00
CA VAL A 578 -2.67 51.40 -6.96
C VAL A 578 -2.37 50.97 -5.52
N LEU A 579 -2.46 51.88 -4.54
CA LEU A 579 -2.30 51.53 -3.13
C LEU A 579 -3.39 50.57 -2.64
N ALA A 580 -4.64 50.74 -3.08
CA ALA A 580 -5.73 49.83 -2.75
C ALA A 580 -5.54 48.44 -3.38
N VAL A 581 -5.12 48.36 -4.65
CA VAL A 581 -4.81 47.09 -5.33
C VAL A 581 -3.61 46.40 -4.67
N ILE A 582 -2.56 47.16 -4.33
CA ILE A 582 -1.41 46.69 -3.55
C ILE A 582 -1.92 46.11 -2.23
N LEU A 583 -2.65 46.87 -1.41
CA LEU A 583 -3.18 46.42 -0.11
C LEU A 583 -4.13 45.21 -0.21
N LEU A 584 -4.94 45.11 -1.27
CA LEU A 584 -5.84 43.98 -1.54
C LEU A 584 -5.10 42.72 -2.00
N TRP A 585 -4.06 42.87 -2.82
CA TRP A 585 -3.22 41.77 -3.29
C TRP A 585 -2.34 41.24 -2.16
N PHE A 586 -1.75 42.15 -1.41
CA PHE A 586 -1.05 41.87 -0.17
C PHE A 586 -2.00 41.09 0.78
N ARG A 587 -3.32 41.39 0.87
CA ARG A 587 -4.23 40.74 1.84
C ARG A 587 -4.33 39.24 1.59
N GLN A 588 -4.03 38.78 0.38
CA GLN A 588 -3.95 37.36 0.03
C GLN A 588 -2.67 36.66 0.53
N ILE A 589 -1.63 37.43 0.88
CA ILE A 589 -0.29 36.96 1.25
C ILE A 589 -0.08 36.92 2.78
N TYR A 590 -0.58 37.90 3.55
CA TYR A 590 -0.48 37.90 5.03
C TYR A 590 -1.39 38.96 5.71
N PRO A 591 -1.98 38.73 6.90
CA PRO A 591 -2.76 39.74 7.63
C PRO A 591 -1.84 40.67 8.48
N TRP A 592 -1.13 41.63 7.87
CA TRP A 592 -0.14 42.47 8.60
C TRP A 592 -0.71 43.45 9.62
N TRP A 593 -2.02 43.62 9.66
CA TRP A 593 -2.66 44.29 10.79
C TRP A 593 -2.37 43.53 12.11
N LEU A 594 -2.12 42.22 12.06
CA LEU A 594 -1.94 41.39 13.23
C LEU A 594 -0.61 41.70 13.98
N PRO A 595 0.58 41.76 13.34
CA PRO A 595 1.80 42.25 13.98
C PRO A 595 1.68 43.66 14.56
N VAL A 596 1.12 44.58 13.77
CA VAL A 596 0.99 45.99 14.14
C VAL A 596 0.04 46.15 15.33
N ALA A 597 -1.11 45.46 15.31
CA ALA A 597 -2.04 45.44 16.43
C ALA A 597 -1.43 44.79 17.67
N THR A 598 -0.65 43.71 17.52
CA THR A 598 0.01 43.03 18.65
C THR A 598 1.02 43.94 19.34
N LEU A 599 1.87 44.62 18.56
CA LEU A 599 2.84 45.59 19.09
C LEU A 599 2.15 46.83 19.67
N ALA A 600 1.06 47.30 19.04
CA ALA A 600 0.27 48.40 19.56
C ALA A 600 -0.41 48.04 20.89
N ILE A 601 -0.98 46.84 21.02
CA ILE A 601 -1.55 46.33 22.27
C ILE A 601 -0.46 46.20 23.34
N ALA A 602 0.72 45.67 23.02
CA ALA A 602 1.84 45.62 23.95
C ALA A 602 2.27 47.03 24.41
N GLY A 603 2.30 48.00 23.48
CA GLY A 603 2.56 49.41 23.78
C GLY A 603 1.47 50.05 24.65
N LEU A 604 0.19 49.76 24.39
CA LEU A 604 -0.94 50.23 25.20
C LEU A 604 -0.95 49.60 26.60
N LEU A 605 -0.56 48.32 26.72
CA LEU A 605 -0.42 47.62 27.99
C LEU A 605 0.65 48.28 28.88
N LEU A 606 1.70 48.86 28.29
CA LEU A 606 2.65 49.69 29.03
C LEU A 606 2.05 51.00 29.56
N LEU A 607 0.94 51.48 29.04
CA LEU A 607 0.26 52.68 29.55
C LEU A 607 -0.66 52.36 30.73
N VAL A 608 -0.97 51.08 30.97
CA VAL A 608 -1.83 50.66 32.07
C VAL A 608 -1.06 50.74 33.39
N PRO A 609 -1.51 51.53 34.39
CA PRO A 609 -0.87 51.64 35.70
C PRO A 609 -1.18 50.39 36.54
N ARG A 610 -0.49 49.28 36.23
CA ARG A 610 -0.51 48.01 36.98
C ARG A 610 0.87 47.72 37.57
N SER A 611 0.93 46.83 38.56
CA SER A 611 2.19 46.47 39.24
C SER A 611 3.22 45.84 38.30
N ASP A 612 4.51 45.93 38.65
CA ASP A 612 5.60 45.30 37.88
C ASP A 612 5.48 43.78 37.84
N ARG A 613 4.76 43.18 38.79
CA ARG A 613 4.43 41.74 38.76
C ARG A 613 3.46 41.41 37.64
N PHE A 614 2.48 42.26 37.38
CA PHE A 614 1.52 42.08 36.28
C PHE A 614 2.20 42.15 34.91
N HIS A 615 3.03 43.18 34.67
CA HIS A 615 3.74 43.31 33.40
C HIS A 615 4.74 42.18 33.14
N ARG A 616 5.45 41.71 34.18
CA ARG A 616 6.28 40.51 34.08
C ARG A 616 5.47 39.26 33.77
N ALA A 617 4.34 39.05 34.43
CA ALA A 617 3.47 37.92 34.14
C ALA A 617 2.98 37.94 32.68
N VAL A 618 2.51 39.08 32.17
CA VAL A 618 2.09 39.22 30.77
C VAL A 618 3.29 39.07 29.81
N GLY A 619 4.47 39.57 30.16
CA GLY A 619 5.70 39.37 29.40
C GLY A 619 6.12 37.90 29.31
N TYR A 620 6.03 37.14 30.41
CA TYR A 620 6.30 35.69 30.40
C TYR A 620 5.25 34.93 29.58
N VAL A 621 3.97 35.32 29.67
CA VAL A 621 2.91 34.75 28.82
C VAL A 621 3.19 35.02 27.34
N ALA A 622 3.55 36.25 26.97
CA ALA A 622 3.91 36.61 25.60
C ALA A 622 5.15 35.86 25.09
N LEU A 623 6.15 35.63 25.96
CA LEU A 623 7.33 34.82 25.63
C LEU A 623 6.96 33.35 25.39
N GLY A 624 6.15 32.77 26.28
CA GLY A 624 5.64 31.41 26.13
C GLY A 624 4.82 31.24 24.86
N LEU A 625 3.92 32.19 24.57
CA LEU A 625 3.14 32.22 23.33
C LEU A 625 4.02 32.39 22.09
N SER A 626 5.09 33.20 22.16
CA SER A 626 6.05 33.36 21.06
C SER A 626 6.69 32.01 20.69
N ILE A 627 7.24 31.31 21.67
CA ILE A 627 7.90 30.02 21.47
C ILE A 627 6.87 29.00 20.98
N LEU A 628 5.73 28.88 21.66
CA LEU A 628 4.67 27.95 21.30
C LEU A 628 4.18 28.19 19.86
N PHE A 629 3.89 29.45 19.50
CA PHE A 629 3.36 29.79 18.18
C PHE A 629 4.39 29.57 17.08
N THR A 630 5.66 29.95 17.30
CA THR A 630 6.73 29.72 16.31
C THR A 630 6.95 28.23 16.08
N THR A 631 7.13 27.47 17.17
CA THR A 631 7.34 26.03 17.09
C THR A 631 6.14 25.33 16.45
N THR A 632 4.91 25.70 16.84
CA THR A 632 3.68 25.13 16.26
C THR A 632 3.53 25.47 14.79
N THR A 633 3.83 26.70 14.35
CA THR A 633 3.72 27.08 12.94
C THR A 633 4.79 26.43 12.07
N TYR A 634 6.04 26.34 12.52
CA TYR A 634 7.10 25.59 11.84
C TYR A 634 6.79 24.10 11.75
N PHE A 635 6.27 23.54 12.85
CA PHE A 635 5.78 22.16 12.89
C PHE A 635 4.67 21.98 11.87
N LEU A 636 3.56 22.71 11.96
CA LEU A 636 2.42 22.60 11.05
C LEU A 636 2.75 22.86 9.57
N ALA A 637 3.77 23.68 9.29
CA ALA A 637 4.27 23.93 7.93
C ALA A 637 5.20 22.81 7.42
N GLY A 638 5.47 21.78 8.22
CA GLY A 638 6.32 20.65 7.84
C GLY A 638 7.80 21.03 7.71
N LYS A 639 8.22 22.12 8.35
CA LYS A 639 9.59 22.64 8.31
C LYS A 639 10.40 22.26 9.55
N THR A 640 9.84 21.45 10.44
CA THR A 640 10.61 20.75 11.47
C THR A 640 11.47 19.67 10.78
N GLY A 641 12.64 19.36 11.34
CA GLY A 641 13.53 18.34 10.77
C GLY A 641 12.86 16.96 10.63
N THR A 642 13.54 16.04 9.94
CA THR A 642 13.12 14.65 9.81
C THR A 642 12.92 14.03 11.19
N PHE A 643 11.80 13.34 11.37
CA PHE A 643 11.49 12.62 12.60
C PHE A 643 11.92 11.16 12.44
N ALA A 644 12.83 10.69 13.31
CA ALA A 644 13.30 9.32 13.31
C ALA A 644 12.68 8.54 14.47
N ILE A 645 12.12 7.37 14.18
CA ILE A 645 11.63 6.41 15.17
C ILE A 645 12.71 5.33 15.30
N GLY A 646 13.45 5.37 16.40
CA GLY A 646 14.56 4.48 16.71
C GLY A 646 15.32 4.93 17.96
N PRO A 647 16.37 4.20 18.37
CA PRO A 647 16.97 3.05 17.69
C PRO A 647 16.14 1.78 17.89
N ILE A 648 15.71 1.16 16.79
CA ILE A 648 15.04 -0.15 16.80
C ILE A 648 16.14 -1.21 16.94
N PRO A 649 16.16 -2.02 18.01
CA PRO A 649 17.21 -3.01 18.21
C PRO A 649 17.28 -4.01 17.05
N LYS A 650 18.50 -4.48 16.77
CA LYS A 650 18.76 -5.61 15.86
C LYS A 650 17.93 -6.84 16.27
N GLY A 651 17.50 -7.69 15.36
CA GLY A 651 16.72 -8.88 15.68
C GLY A 651 15.23 -8.62 15.98
N THR A 652 14.75 -7.38 15.83
CA THR A 652 13.32 -7.05 16.01
C THR A 652 12.48 -7.64 14.86
N PRO A 653 11.42 -8.43 15.12
CA PRO A 653 10.52 -8.92 14.08
C PRO A 653 9.91 -7.78 13.26
N VAL A 654 9.96 -7.89 11.94
CA VAL A 654 9.45 -6.87 11.02
C VAL A 654 7.92 -6.73 11.15
N ASN A 655 7.20 -7.85 11.23
CA ASN A 655 5.73 -7.86 11.37
C ASN A 655 5.24 -7.26 12.71
N LEU A 656 6.09 -7.14 13.73
CA LEU A 656 5.74 -6.42 14.96
C LEU A 656 5.52 -4.93 14.70
N LEU A 657 6.27 -4.37 13.74
CA LEU A 657 6.18 -2.97 13.33
C LEU A 657 5.20 -2.80 12.16
N ALA A 658 5.25 -3.70 11.17
CA ALA A 658 4.49 -3.57 9.93
C ALA A 658 2.99 -3.81 10.11
N ASN A 659 2.58 -4.66 11.05
CA ASN A 659 1.16 -4.98 11.29
C ASN A 659 0.51 -4.09 12.34
N PHE A 660 1.00 -2.86 12.51
CA PHE A 660 0.41 -1.88 13.43
C PHE A 660 -1.05 -1.58 13.04
N ASN A 661 -1.97 -1.75 13.98
CA ASN A 661 -3.40 -1.49 13.78
C ASN A 661 -3.70 0.00 14.00
N SER A 662 -3.67 0.76 12.91
CA SER A 662 -4.05 2.19 12.93
C SER A 662 -5.54 2.45 13.21
N GLU A 663 -6.37 1.40 13.21
CA GLU A 663 -7.83 1.46 13.39
C GLU A 663 -8.28 1.09 14.82
N ALA A 664 -7.33 0.68 15.67
CA ALA A 664 -7.52 0.39 17.08
C ALA A 664 -8.07 1.60 17.86
N ASP A 665 -8.45 1.39 19.13
CA ASP A 665 -8.89 2.49 19.98
C ASP A 665 -7.83 3.59 20.07
N ARG A 666 -8.26 4.85 19.96
CA ARG A 666 -7.33 5.99 19.94
C ARG A 666 -6.55 6.12 21.25
N GLY A 667 -7.19 5.83 22.38
CA GLY A 667 -6.55 5.85 23.69
C GLY A 667 -5.48 4.76 23.80
N GLU A 668 -5.75 3.58 23.25
CA GLU A 668 -4.79 2.50 23.17
C GLU A 668 -3.59 2.85 22.28
N ILE A 669 -3.83 3.36 21.08
CA ILE A 669 -2.78 3.83 20.16
C ILE A 669 -1.86 4.85 20.85
N ILE A 670 -2.44 5.87 21.50
CA ILE A 670 -1.66 6.91 22.20
C ILE A 670 -0.81 6.31 23.31
N ARG A 671 -1.38 5.38 24.10
CA ARG A 671 -0.65 4.68 25.16
C ARG A 671 0.51 3.87 24.59
N THR A 672 0.28 3.09 23.53
CA THR A 672 1.32 2.31 22.87
C THR A 672 2.43 3.21 22.33
N LEU A 673 2.10 4.26 21.59
CA LEU A 673 3.11 5.18 21.04
C LEU A 673 3.93 5.87 22.13
N THR A 674 3.31 6.22 23.26
CA THR A 674 4.01 6.78 24.42
C THR A 674 4.98 5.76 25.02
N THR A 675 4.52 4.53 25.27
CA THR A 675 5.37 3.45 25.80
C THR A 675 6.54 3.11 24.88
N VAL A 676 6.29 3.07 23.56
CA VAL A 676 7.32 2.84 22.53
C VAL A 676 8.32 3.99 22.55
N ALA A 677 7.86 5.24 22.55
CA ALA A 677 8.74 6.41 22.60
C ALA A 677 9.60 6.41 23.87
N ASP A 678 9.02 6.12 25.03
CA ASP A 678 9.74 6.03 26.29
C ASP A 678 10.78 4.89 26.29
N GLY A 679 10.45 3.74 25.70
CA GLY A 679 11.37 2.61 25.57
C GLY A 679 12.55 2.91 24.63
N LEU A 680 12.28 3.46 23.45
CA LEU A 680 13.31 3.85 22.50
C LEU A 680 14.20 4.99 23.05
N SER A 681 13.60 5.96 23.74
CA SER A 681 14.33 7.04 24.41
C SER A 681 15.23 6.50 25.52
N GLU A 682 14.80 5.48 26.26
CA GLU A 682 15.63 4.83 27.27
C GLU A 682 16.86 4.16 26.64
N ILE A 683 16.68 3.41 25.55
CA ILE A 683 17.78 2.77 24.80
C ILE A 683 18.77 3.82 24.32
N GLN A 684 18.27 4.89 23.67
CA GLN A 684 19.09 5.95 23.10
C GLN A 684 19.85 6.75 24.17
N SER A 685 19.15 7.23 25.21
CA SER A 685 19.71 8.17 26.19
C SER A 685 20.71 7.51 27.14
N ARG A 686 20.53 6.22 27.42
CA ARG A 686 21.43 5.45 28.29
C ARG A 686 22.54 4.74 27.53
N HIS A 687 22.55 4.83 26.19
CA HIS A 687 23.48 4.11 25.31
C HIS A 687 23.56 2.63 25.67
N LEU A 688 22.39 1.99 25.76
CA LEU A 688 22.29 0.59 26.21
C LEU A 688 23.06 -0.34 25.28
N SER A 689 23.63 -1.41 25.86
CA SER A 689 24.20 -2.51 25.08
C SER A 689 23.11 -3.19 24.24
N GLU A 690 23.50 -3.95 23.21
CA GLU A 690 22.53 -4.68 22.38
C GLU A 690 21.65 -5.61 23.24
N ALA A 691 22.24 -6.31 24.20
CA ALA A 691 21.51 -7.19 25.11
C ALA A 691 20.51 -6.43 26.00
N ASP A 692 20.91 -5.28 26.56
CA ASP A 692 20.03 -4.45 27.38
C ASP A 692 18.91 -3.81 26.54
N ALA A 693 19.21 -3.42 25.29
CA ALA A 693 18.22 -2.92 24.35
C ALA A 693 17.19 -4.00 23.97
N GLN A 694 17.62 -5.26 23.80
CA GLN A 694 16.68 -6.39 23.65
C GLN A 694 15.79 -6.57 24.87
N ASN A 695 16.33 -6.38 26.09
CA ASN A 695 15.54 -6.49 27.30
C ASN A 695 14.46 -5.40 27.37
N VAL A 696 14.78 -4.15 27.03
CA VAL A 696 13.79 -3.07 26.92
C VAL A 696 12.76 -3.39 25.83
N MET A 697 13.21 -3.90 24.68
CA MET A 697 12.32 -4.33 23.61
C MET A 697 11.32 -5.39 24.10
N LYS A 698 11.82 -6.44 24.76
CA LYS A 698 11.03 -7.57 25.26
C LYS A 698 10.05 -7.16 26.37
N GLN A 699 10.50 -6.37 27.34
CA GLN A 699 9.72 -6.06 28.55
C GLN A 699 8.74 -4.91 28.37
N LYS A 700 9.02 -3.96 27.47
CA LYS A 700 8.28 -2.69 27.36
C LYS A 700 7.70 -2.46 25.97
N ILE A 701 8.52 -2.50 24.93
CA ILE A 701 8.13 -2.05 23.58
C ILE A 701 7.26 -3.11 22.88
N ALA A 702 7.69 -4.36 22.84
CA ALA A 702 7.00 -5.44 22.14
C ALA A 702 5.60 -5.72 22.70
N PRO A 703 5.38 -5.80 24.03
CA PRO A 703 4.03 -5.97 24.58
C PRO A 703 3.08 -4.82 24.21
N ALA A 704 3.58 -3.58 24.18
CA ALA A 704 2.79 -2.41 23.79
C ALA A 704 2.41 -2.44 22.31
N LEU A 705 3.35 -2.80 21.42
CA LEU A 705 3.07 -2.97 19.99
C LEU A 705 2.12 -4.13 19.73
N MET A 706 2.24 -5.22 20.49
CA MET A 706 1.36 -6.39 20.36
C MET A 706 -0.10 -6.06 20.66
N SER A 707 -0.36 -5.17 21.64
CA SER A 707 -1.73 -4.83 22.03
C SER A 707 -2.53 -4.19 20.88
N VAL A 708 -1.82 -3.42 20.04
CA VAL A 708 -2.34 -2.78 18.82
C VAL A 708 -1.82 -3.44 17.55
N ASN A 709 -1.53 -4.74 17.57
CA ASN A 709 -1.15 -5.47 16.36
C ASN A 709 -2.40 -6.09 15.70
N LYS A 710 -2.50 -5.93 14.38
CA LYS A 710 -3.62 -6.43 13.56
C LYS A 710 -3.47 -7.91 13.20
N SER A 711 -2.24 -8.42 13.20
CA SER A 711 -1.92 -9.79 12.84
C SER A 711 -0.57 -10.16 13.47
N PRO A 712 -0.56 -10.66 14.73
CA PRO A 712 0.67 -10.91 15.48
C PRO A 712 1.43 -12.17 15.04
N ASP A 713 1.20 -12.61 13.81
CA ASP A 713 1.81 -13.81 13.24
C ASP A 713 3.15 -13.47 12.57
N PHE A 714 4.23 -13.94 13.19
CA PHE A 714 5.60 -13.60 12.82
C PHE A 714 6.27 -14.66 11.95
N ILE A 715 5.78 -15.90 11.94
CA ILE A 715 6.41 -17.00 11.21
C ILE A 715 5.91 -16.94 9.77
N MET A 716 6.83 -16.76 8.83
CA MET A 716 6.51 -16.51 7.43
C MET A 716 6.23 -17.83 6.69
N ASP A 717 7.01 -18.86 6.97
CA ASP A 717 7.02 -20.13 6.25
C ASP A 717 6.27 -21.27 6.96
N ARG A 718 5.46 -20.98 7.98
CA ARG A 718 4.56 -21.95 8.62
C ARG A 718 3.33 -22.20 7.75
N GLY A 719 2.66 -23.34 7.99
CA GLY A 719 1.32 -23.61 7.51
C GLY A 719 1.31 -24.61 6.37
N HIS A 720 0.10 -25.00 6.01
CA HIS A 720 -0.22 -26.14 5.17
C HIS A 720 0.35 -27.43 5.76
N ASP A 721 0.42 -27.52 7.09
CA ASP A 721 1.06 -28.61 7.84
C ASP A 721 0.00 -29.63 8.30
N PHE A 722 -0.67 -30.26 7.34
CA PHE A 722 -1.73 -31.20 7.67
C PHE A 722 -1.19 -32.48 8.33
N ALA A 723 -1.91 -33.01 9.31
CA ALA A 723 -1.46 -34.17 10.09
C ALA A 723 -1.13 -35.40 9.22
N TRP A 724 -1.85 -35.60 8.11
CA TRP A 724 -1.60 -36.70 7.19
C TRP A 724 -0.25 -36.61 6.47
N PHE A 725 0.39 -35.44 6.34
CA PHE A 725 1.76 -35.36 5.82
C PHE A 725 2.76 -36.13 6.68
N SER A 726 2.53 -36.21 8.00
CA SER A 726 3.36 -37.03 8.89
C SER A 726 3.08 -38.53 8.76
N GLN A 727 1.91 -38.90 8.21
CA GLN A 727 1.46 -40.28 8.06
C GLN A 727 1.82 -40.86 6.68
N MET A 728 2.07 -40.00 5.68
CA MET A 728 2.54 -40.40 4.36
C MET A 728 3.96 -40.98 4.43
N THR A 729 4.19 -42.06 3.69
CA THR A 729 5.54 -42.61 3.50
C THR A 729 6.39 -41.65 2.66
N ASP A 730 7.71 -41.71 2.81
CA ASP A 730 8.61 -40.94 1.94
C ASP A 730 8.38 -41.28 0.47
N GLU A 731 8.14 -42.56 0.15
CA GLU A 731 7.83 -42.99 -1.22
C GLU A 731 6.57 -42.31 -1.79
N ASP A 732 5.51 -42.18 -0.98
CA ASP A 732 4.27 -41.52 -1.37
C ASP A 732 4.48 -40.01 -1.58
N LYS A 733 5.24 -39.35 -0.71
CA LYS A 733 5.61 -37.93 -0.87
C LYS A 733 6.43 -37.70 -2.14
N GLU A 734 7.44 -38.53 -2.38
CA GLU A 734 8.23 -38.45 -3.61
C GLU A 734 7.35 -38.67 -4.85
N ALA A 735 6.44 -39.64 -4.82
CA ALA A 735 5.55 -39.93 -5.94
C ALA A 735 4.57 -38.78 -6.23
N LEU A 736 4.08 -38.10 -5.17
CA LEU A 736 3.29 -36.88 -5.32
C LEU A 736 4.09 -35.76 -5.98
N ILE A 737 5.36 -35.55 -5.59
CA ILE A 737 6.23 -34.53 -6.20
C ILE A 737 6.42 -34.82 -7.70
N GLU A 738 6.70 -36.07 -8.07
CA GLU A 738 6.84 -36.45 -9.49
C GLU A 738 5.56 -36.16 -10.28
N LEU A 739 4.38 -36.43 -9.69
CA LEU A 739 3.11 -36.09 -10.31
C LEU A 739 2.95 -34.58 -10.49
N LEU A 740 3.23 -33.77 -9.45
CA LEU A 740 3.07 -32.31 -9.48
C LEU A 740 3.97 -31.63 -10.54
N LYS A 741 5.14 -32.20 -10.84
CA LYS A 741 5.99 -31.71 -11.95
C LYS A 741 5.30 -31.86 -13.32
N THR A 742 4.38 -32.81 -13.47
CA THR A 742 3.72 -33.10 -14.76
C THR A 742 2.44 -32.30 -15.01
N MET A 743 1.93 -31.59 -14.00
CA MET A 743 0.64 -30.89 -14.04
C MET A 743 0.68 -29.50 -14.68
#